data_AF-A0A4R7HZN9-F1
#
_entry.id   AF-A0A4R7HZN9-F1
#
_cell.length_a   1.000
_cell.length_b   1.000
_cell.length_c   1.000
_cell.angle_alpha   90.00
_cell.angle_beta   90.00
_cell.angle_gamma   90.00
#
_symmetry.space_group_name_H-M   'P 1'
#
loop_
_entity.id
_entity.type
_entity.pdbx_description
1 polymer ?
#
loop_
_entity_poly.entity_id
_entity_poly.type
_entity_poly.pdbx_seq_one_letter_code
_entity_poly.pdbx_strand_id
1 'polypeptide(L)'
;MLVDVSLATVPGWAPVGQDVSWYRAHIDGRVADANLHPTSLVEALHYHRERWGHVDDYDDFFPFLHFDDFDPDAWAGLARDAGMGYAVMTAKHHDGLCWWDAPGTDRTVMHDGPARNVLGQFSAACERAEVVFGVSYSLLDWSDGRYPGTDYVDDVVHPQVIDLVERMGAQLVWADGHWGAGGDRWRSDELHEALRRIRPEVLVDDHWWASRADVRVVEHRLPGGIETDPWEYRRALGASGAFNRAEPDDALASPTALVSELTEVVAKGGHMLLRVGPDAGGAFADAVVERLRAVGGWVRRHQRLIDEGRPWAHWGDADARYLTVDDELYAIDVSGQGRFAHLGNENGRVVSISTADGNPVEFDQTDGGVRLTRPPRRSQRMPAVYLVEHDAPPPPPIELFPAGAEQHTELAELLTDAKPGDIVQLGEGIYVGPARIPDGVTVRGLGPDRTTVDGAESVAVTLGTGSRFEHCRTRGGGRRVGHLPRFSVRVAGDGATIIGCDVVGHVALDGGSPRIISSTASGVVAAGPNRIEIVRSTFGGIGTDVGIAITGGAGHLIDSCEFEGHRAAIVLTGTIGSTIRANRIRARWWGISAVDCEATDIIGNAIESTMRAVDIDGGTEARVTSNAVSDGDSGCVLQDGASNAEIGGNHWARCRVGLLAWGAGEFRQRDNMCADLTSEGHDVVVGP
;
A
#
# COMPACT_ATOMS: atom_id res chain seq x y z
N MET A 1 -4.99 9.80 -16.23
CA MET A 1 -3.99 8.76 -16.56
C MET A 1 -2.62 9.26 -16.15
N LEU A 2 -1.74 8.42 -15.60
CA LEU A 2 -0.31 8.71 -15.55
C LEU A 2 0.41 7.65 -16.38
N VAL A 3 1.19 8.08 -17.37
CA VAL A 3 2.02 7.22 -18.19
C VAL A 3 3.42 7.16 -17.60
N ASP A 4 3.77 6.01 -17.03
CA ASP A 4 5.02 5.81 -16.32
C ASP A 4 6.05 5.14 -17.24
N VAL A 5 7.15 5.85 -17.48
CA VAL A 5 8.18 5.47 -18.44
C VAL A 5 9.58 5.90 -17.95
N SER A 6 10.56 5.05 -18.20
CA SER A 6 11.99 5.28 -17.93
C SER A 6 12.82 4.34 -18.81
N LEU A 7 14.14 4.35 -18.72
CA LEU A 7 14.95 3.34 -19.41
C LEU A 7 14.69 1.93 -18.87
N ALA A 8 14.17 1.80 -17.64
CA ALA A 8 13.76 0.52 -17.05
C ALA A 8 12.56 -0.11 -17.78
N THR A 9 11.86 0.63 -18.63
CA THR A 9 10.84 0.09 -19.54
C THR A 9 11.40 -1.00 -20.47
N VAL A 10 12.71 -0.95 -20.80
CA VAL A 10 13.39 -1.97 -21.62
C VAL A 10 13.44 -3.33 -20.92
N PRO A 11 14.11 -3.48 -19.75
CA PRO A 11 14.03 -4.73 -19.01
C PRO A 11 12.59 -5.00 -18.58
N GLY A 12 11.81 -3.98 -18.23
CA GLY A 12 10.38 -4.08 -18.00
C GLY A 12 10.05 -5.15 -16.96
N TRP A 13 10.85 -5.23 -15.90
CA TRP A 13 10.83 -6.37 -14.99
C TRP A 13 11.16 -5.94 -13.56
N ALA A 14 10.34 -6.39 -12.62
CA ALA A 14 10.60 -6.39 -11.19
C ALA A 14 9.86 -7.59 -10.57
N PRO A 15 10.27 -8.06 -9.38
CA PRO A 15 9.48 -9.06 -8.65
C PRO A 15 8.04 -8.57 -8.44
N VAL A 16 7.05 -9.47 -8.46
CA VAL A 16 5.65 -9.07 -8.26
C VAL A 16 5.53 -8.34 -6.92
N GLY A 17 4.91 -7.16 -6.93
CA GLY A 17 4.79 -6.31 -5.74
C GLY A 17 5.79 -5.15 -5.65
N GLN A 18 6.80 -5.12 -6.55
CA GLN A 18 7.81 -4.07 -6.69
C GLN A 18 7.59 -3.23 -7.96
N ASP A 19 8.19 -2.04 -7.99
CA ASP A 19 8.10 -1.13 -9.14
C ASP A 19 9.33 -1.27 -10.05
N VAL A 20 9.07 -1.47 -11.35
CA VAL A 20 10.10 -1.63 -12.40
C VAL A 20 11.02 -0.43 -12.50
N SER A 21 10.53 0.76 -12.15
CA SER A 21 11.31 1.98 -12.26
C SER A 21 12.56 2.02 -11.37
N TRP A 22 12.68 1.10 -10.39
CA TRP A 22 13.86 0.90 -9.54
C TRP A 22 14.90 -0.06 -10.10
N TYR A 23 14.71 -0.62 -11.30
CA TYR A 23 15.61 -1.64 -11.87
C TYR A 23 17.10 -1.21 -11.84
N ARG A 24 17.40 0.06 -12.14
CA ARG A 24 18.77 0.60 -12.08
C ARG A 24 19.39 0.45 -10.70
N ALA A 25 18.66 0.77 -9.64
CA ALA A 25 19.15 0.71 -8.26
C ALA A 25 19.52 -0.72 -7.84
N HIS A 26 19.01 -1.75 -8.53
CA HIS A 26 19.38 -3.12 -8.26
C HIS A 26 20.63 -3.57 -9.02
N ILE A 27 20.85 -3.11 -10.24
CA ILE A 27 21.94 -3.62 -11.09
C ILE A 27 23.17 -2.70 -11.13
N ASP A 28 23.02 -1.42 -10.82
CA ASP A 28 24.09 -0.43 -10.83
C ASP A 28 24.58 -0.17 -9.40
N GLY A 29 25.65 -0.87 -8.99
CA GLY A 29 26.22 -0.72 -7.64
C GLY A 29 26.77 0.67 -7.31
N ARG A 30 26.82 1.60 -8.27
CA ARG A 30 27.14 3.02 -8.03
C ARG A 30 25.95 3.81 -7.49
N VAL A 31 24.74 3.26 -7.65
CA VAL A 31 23.47 3.87 -7.31
C VAL A 31 22.82 3.02 -6.21
N ALA A 32 22.99 3.44 -4.96
CA ALA A 32 22.24 2.85 -3.85
C ALA A 32 21.03 3.73 -3.55
N ASP A 33 19.83 3.14 -3.55
CA ASP A 33 18.67 3.79 -2.97
C ASP A 33 18.64 3.51 -1.46
N ALA A 34 19.14 4.46 -0.68
CA ALA A 34 19.17 4.32 0.78
C ALA A 34 17.77 4.33 1.43
N ASN A 35 16.70 4.66 0.69
CA ASN A 35 15.37 4.86 1.28
C ASN A 35 14.41 3.68 1.08
N LEU A 36 14.28 3.11 -0.14
CA LEU A 36 13.34 2.01 -0.41
C LEU A 36 14.05 0.66 -0.61
N HIS A 37 15.24 0.66 -1.22
CA HIS A 37 16.01 -0.55 -1.52
C HIS A 37 17.50 -0.41 -1.13
N PRO A 38 17.83 -0.53 0.17
CA PRO A 38 19.22 -0.36 0.63
C PRO A 38 20.17 -1.45 0.10
N THR A 39 19.63 -2.57 -0.39
CA THR A 39 20.34 -3.66 -1.04
C THR A 39 19.62 -4.08 -2.33
N SER A 40 20.38 -4.60 -3.28
CA SER A 40 19.84 -5.14 -4.53
C SER A 40 18.97 -6.36 -4.28
N LEU A 41 17.83 -6.44 -4.96
CA LEU A 41 17.00 -7.65 -4.93
C LEU A 41 17.66 -8.74 -5.77
N VAL A 42 17.97 -9.88 -5.16
CA VAL A 42 18.62 -11.02 -5.84
C VAL A 42 17.81 -11.56 -7.02
N GLU A 43 16.48 -11.42 -7.00
CA GLU A 43 15.63 -11.78 -8.12
C GLU A 43 15.88 -10.87 -9.34
N ALA A 44 16.09 -9.56 -9.11
CA ALA A 44 16.44 -8.61 -10.17
C ALA A 44 17.84 -8.88 -10.73
N LEU A 45 18.80 -9.21 -9.87
CA LEU A 45 20.15 -9.63 -10.28
C LEU A 45 20.11 -10.94 -11.09
N HIS A 46 19.32 -11.92 -10.65
CA HIS A 46 19.12 -13.18 -11.35
C HIS A 46 18.52 -12.94 -12.74
N TYR A 47 17.41 -12.20 -12.82
CA TYR A 47 16.76 -11.87 -14.08
C TYR A 47 17.72 -11.12 -15.01
N HIS A 48 18.45 -10.13 -14.49
CA HIS A 48 19.44 -9.39 -15.25
C HIS A 48 20.52 -10.32 -15.82
N ARG A 49 21.11 -11.18 -15.00
CA ARG A 49 22.15 -12.13 -15.45
C ARG A 49 21.62 -13.08 -16.52
N GLU A 50 20.41 -13.61 -16.35
CA GLU A 50 19.83 -14.59 -17.28
C GLU A 50 19.44 -13.96 -18.62
N ARG A 51 18.79 -12.79 -18.59
CA ARG A 51 18.20 -12.18 -19.78
C ARG A 51 19.09 -11.13 -20.44
N TRP A 52 19.87 -10.44 -19.63
CA TRP A 52 20.60 -9.22 -19.98
C TRP A 52 22.08 -9.30 -19.58
N GLY A 53 22.65 -10.49 -19.33
CA GLY A 53 24.07 -10.62 -18.93
C GLY A 53 25.11 -10.17 -19.96
N HIS A 54 24.68 -9.54 -21.06
CA HIS A 54 25.51 -8.86 -22.07
C HIS A 54 25.43 -7.33 -21.97
N VAL A 55 24.57 -6.80 -21.09
CA VAL A 55 24.43 -5.40 -20.72
C VAL A 55 25.27 -5.23 -19.47
N ASP A 56 26.34 -4.45 -19.55
CA ASP A 56 27.27 -4.27 -18.42
C ASP A 56 26.92 -2.99 -17.63
N ASP A 57 26.54 -1.92 -18.34
CA ASP A 57 26.07 -0.66 -17.76
C ASP A 57 24.58 -0.46 -18.02
N TYR A 58 23.87 0.20 -17.10
CA TYR A 58 22.43 0.47 -17.25
C TYR A 58 22.10 1.25 -18.54
N ASP A 59 23.01 2.11 -18.99
CA ASP A 59 22.83 2.89 -20.21
C ASP A 59 22.99 2.04 -21.49
N ASP A 60 23.54 0.83 -21.41
CA ASP A 60 23.58 -0.09 -22.56
C ASP A 60 22.17 -0.60 -22.95
N PHE A 61 21.13 -0.26 -22.19
CA PHE A 61 19.74 -0.50 -22.56
C PHE A 61 19.21 0.44 -23.66
N PHE A 62 19.85 1.58 -23.89
CA PHE A 62 19.38 2.59 -24.83
C PHE A 62 19.07 2.08 -26.25
N PRO A 63 19.91 1.23 -26.89
CA PRO A 63 19.61 0.66 -28.20
C PRO A 63 18.35 -0.21 -28.27
N PHE A 64 17.80 -0.62 -27.13
CA PHE A 64 16.60 -1.46 -27.04
C PHE A 64 15.34 -0.65 -26.69
N LEU A 65 15.45 0.67 -26.47
CA LEU A 65 14.32 1.57 -26.26
C LEU A 65 13.87 2.17 -27.61
N HIS A 66 13.09 1.41 -28.38
CA HIS A 66 12.84 1.73 -29.78
C HIS A 66 11.55 2.54 -30.03
N PHE A 67 10.47 2.34 -29.25
CA PHE A 67 9.23 3.12 -29.37
C PHE A 67 8.63 3.16 -30.79
N ASP A 68 8.82 2.10 -31.57
CA ASP A 68 8.34 2.00 -32.97
C ASP A 68 6.81 1.89 -33.04
N ASP A 69 6.18 1.29 -32.03
CA ASP A 69 4.73 1.12 -31.91
C ASP A 69 4.05 2.27 -31.16
N PHE A 70 4.82 3.30 -30.76
CA PHE A 70 4.28 4.47 -30.08
C PHE A 70 3.43 5.34 -31.02
N ASP A 71 2.13 5.35 -30.75
CA ASP A 71 1.13 6.24 -31.32
C ASP A 71 0.56 7.19 -30.24
N PRO A 72 0.92 8.49 -30.26
CA PRO A 72 0.45 9.46 -29.26
C PRO A 72 -1.07 9.69 -29.32
N ASP A 73 -1.70 9.60 -30.51
CA ASP A 73 -3.16 9.76 -30.65
C ASP A 73 -3.89 8.53 -30.10
N ALA A 74 -3.32 7.33 -30.24
CA ALA A 74 -3.86 6.14 -29.61
C ALA A 74 -3.80 6.22 -28.08
N TRP A 75 -2.70 6.73 -27.52
CA TRP A 75 -2.58 6.94 -26.07
C TRP A 75 -3.57 7.98 -25.54
N ALA A 76 -3.66 9.14 -26.19
CA ALA A 76 -4.59 10.20 -25.79
C ALA A 76 -6.06 9.76 -25.98
N GLY A 77 -6.33 9.04 -27.07
CA GLY A 77 -7.61 8.41 -27.34
C GLY A 77 -7.99 7.39 -26.27
N LEU A 78 -7.05 6.57 -25.79
CA LEU A 78 -7.28 5.63 -24.70
C LEU A 78 -7.64 6.34 -23.39
N ALA A 79 -6.95 7.44 -23.04
CA ALA A 79 -7.27 8.24 -21.86
C ALA A 79 -8.71 8.80 -21.92
N ARG A 80 -9.08 9.40 -23.06
CA ARG A 80 -10.44 9.90 -23.31
C ARG A 80 -11.47 8.77 -23.27
N ASP A 81 -11.18 7.65 -23.92
CA ASP A 81 -12.02 6.45 -23.94
C ASP A 81 -12.04 5.72 -22.59
N ALA A 82 -11.20 6.11 -21.62
CA ALA A 82 -11.26 5.68 -20.23
C ALA A 82 -12.07 6.66 -19.35
N GLY A 83 -12.55 7.79 -19.92
CA GLY A 83 -13.27 8.83 -19.19
C GLY A 83 -12.36 9.74 -18.34
N MET A 84 -11.07 9.82 -18.66
CA MET A 84 -10.10 10.60 -17.90
C MET A 84 -10.07 12.05 -18.39
N GLY A 85 -10.26 13.01 -17.47
CA GLY A 85 -10.18 14.44 -17.77
C GLY A 85 -8.75 14.98 -17.96
N TYR A 86 -7.75 14.24 -17.49
CA TYR A 86 -6.34 14.63 -17.60
C TYR A 86 -5.42 13.42 -17.78
N ALA A 87 -4.28 13.66 -18.43
CA ALA A 87 -3.19 12.73 -18.63
C ALA A 87 -1.86 13.38 -18.21
N VAL A 88 -1.10 12.63 -17.43
CA VAL A 88 0.24 12.97 -16.96
C VAL A 88 1.20 11.99 -17.63
N MET A 89 2.37 12.45 -18.07
CA MET A 89 3.44 11.56 -18.50
C MET A 89 4.70 11.84 -17.69
N THR A 90 5.45 10.79 -17.35
CA THR A 90 6.79 10.93 -16.79
C THR A 90 7.68 11.69 -17.78
N ALA A 91 8.01 12.93 -17.43
CA ALA A 91 8.93 13.76 -18.19
C ALA A 91 10.37 13.32 -17.90
N LYS A 92 10.67 13.07 -16.61
CA LYS A 92 11.94 12.54 -16.13
C LYS A 92 11.72 11.68 -14.88
N HIS A 93 12.21 10.44 -14.88
CA HIS A 93 12.21 9.56 -13.70
C HIS A 93 13.57 9.65 -12.95
N HIS A 94 13.74 8.87 -11.88
CA HIS A 94 14.97 8.79 -11.08
C HIS A 94 16.23 8.41 -11.87
N ASP A 95 16.07 7.73 -13.01
CA ASP A 95 17.18 7.36 -13.91
C ASP A 95 17.74 8.54 -14.72
N GLY A 96 17.10 9.71 -14.63
CA GLY A 96 17.52 10.96 -15.25
C GLY A 96 17.21 11.07 -16.75
N LEU A 97 16.59 10.07 -17.36
CA LEU A 97 16.24 10.12 -18.78
C LEU A 97 15.10 11.11 -19.02
N CYS A 98 15.36 12.15 -19.81
CA CYS A 98 14.35 13.13 -20.20
C CYS A 98 13.60 12.68 -21.47
N TRP A 99 12.27 12.67 -21.41
CA TRP A 99 11.38 12.24 -22.51
C TRP A 99 11.06 13.35 -23.54
N TRP A 100 11.82 14.45 -23.49
CA TRP A 100 11.81 15.56 -24.45
C TRP A 100 13.23 16.11 -24.64
N ASP A 101 13.41 17.07 -25.54
CA ASP A 101 14.67 17.80 -25.75
C ASP A 101 14.93 18.80 -24.60
N ALA A 102 15.20 18.26 -23.42
CA ALA A 102 15.35 19.01 -22.18
C ALA A 102 16.60 19.90 -22.16
N PRO A 103 16.53 21.12 -21.61
CA PRO A 103 17.72 21.94 -21.40
C PRO A 103 18.64 21.34 -20.32
N GLY A 104 19.93 21.64 -20.41
CA GLY A 104 20.91 21.35 -19.36
C GLY A 104 21.40 19.89 -19.29
N THR A 105 21.01 19.04 -20.24
CA THR A 105 21.46 17.64 -20.35
C THR A 105 21.39 17.13 -21.79
N ASP A 106 22.30 16.22 -22.15
CA ASP A 106 22.21 15.46 -23.40
C ASP A 106 21.43 14.14 -23.20
N ARG A 107 21.20 13.72 -21.94
CA ARG A 107 20.51 12.47 -21.57
C ARG A 107 19.01 12.55 -21.83
N THR A 108 18.66 12.51 -23.11
CA THR A 108 17.30 12.68 -23.60
C THR A 108 16.97 11.58 -24.60
N VAL A 109 15.69 11.26 -24.75
CA VAL A 109 15.19 10.35 -25.81
C VAL A 109 15.51 10.83 -27.24
N MET A 110 15.92 12.09 -27.41
CA MET A 110 16.36 12.64 -28.70
C MET A 110 17.78 12.23 -29.09
N HIS A 111 18.64 11.97 -28.11
CA HIS A 111 20.04 11.63 -28.31
C HIS A 111 20.32 10.16 -28.04
N ASP A 112 19.86 9.67 -26.89
CA ASP A 112 20.19 8.33 -26.39
C ASP A 112 19.05 7.32 -26.63
N GLY A 113 17.88 7.74 -27.12
CA GLY A 113 16.71 6.86 -27.27
C GLY A 113 16.13 6.81 -28.69
N PRO A 114 14.78 6.77 -28.84
CA PRO A 114 14.11 6.62 -30.13
C PRO A 114 14.24 7.83 -31.09
N ALA A 115 15.12 8.78 -30.80
CA ALA A 115 15.39 10.00 -31.55
C ALA A 115 14.12 10.82 -31.87
N ARG A 116 13.14 10.84 -30.94
CA ARG A 116 11.86 11.54 -31.08
C ARG A 116 11.40 12.16 -29.76
N ASN A 117 10.73 13.30 -29.84
CA ASN A 117 10.20 14.00 -28.68
C ASN A 117 8.84 13.38 -28.29
N VAL A 118 8.91 12.26 -27.56
CA VAL A 118 7.73 11.47 -27.14
C VAL A 118 6.78 12.32 -26.31
N LEU A 119 7.29 13.06 -25.33
CA LEU A 119 6.48 13.90 -24.44
C LEU A 119 5.74 15.01 -25.21
N GLY A 120 6.42 15.72 -26.12
CA GLY A 120 5.83 16.77 -26.93
C GLY A 120 4.79 16.23 -27.91
N GLN A 121 5.02 15.05 -28.51
CA GLN A 121 4.04 14.39 -29.36
C GLN A 121 2.79 13.97 -28.60
N PHE A 122 2.96 13.46 -27.37
CA PHE A 122 1.83 13.11 -26.50
C PHE A 122 1.07 14.34 -26.01
N SER A 123 1.76 15.42 -25.61
CA SER A 123 1.13 16.71 -25.27
C SER A 123 0.22 17.22 -26.39
N ALA A 124 0.72 17.24 -27.63
CA ALA A 124 -0.06 17.66 -28.78
C ALA A 124 -1.27 16.73 -29.05
N ALA A 125 -1.16 15.44 -28.77
CA ALA A 125 -2.26 14.49 -28.91
C ALA A 125 -3.32 14.67 -27.81
N CYS A 126 -2.90 14.95 -26.57
CA CYS A 126 -3.80 15.31 -25.48
C CYS A 126 -4.64 16.55 -25.83
N GLU A 127 -4.01 17.59 -26.41
CA GLU A 127 -4.73 18.76 -26.90
C GLU A 127 -5.79 18.40 -27.95
N ARG A 128 -5.44 17.58 -28.96
CA ARG A 128 -6.39 17.10 -29.98
C ARG A 128 -7.51 16.23 -29.41
N ALA A 129 -7.25 15.53 -28.31
CA ALA A 129 -8.20 14.63 -27.66
C ALA A 129 -9.04 15.31 -26.56
N GLU A 130 -8.83 16.62 -26.33
CA GLU A 130 -9.47 17.40 -25.25
C GLU A 130 -9.20 16.81 -23.85
N VAL A 131 -7.98 16.30 -23.66
CA VAL A 131 -7.48 15.79 -22.37
C VAL A 131 -6.45 16.77 -21.83
N VAL A 132 -6.60 17.22 -20.58
CA VAL A 132 -5.63 18.14 -19.96
C VAL A 132 -4.28 17.44 -19.82
N PHE A 133 -3.23 18.07 -20.32
CA PHE A 133 -1.87 17.52 -20.27
C PHE A 133 -1.09 18.00 -19.04
N GLY A 134 -0.41 17.07 -18.37
CA GLY A 134 0.49 17.33 -17.26
C GLY A 134 1.75 16.45 -17.31
N VAL A 135 2.66 16.68 -16.38
CA VAL A 135 3.96 16.00 -16.31
C VAL A 135 4.27 15.53 -14.90
N SER A 136 4.93 14.38 -14.79
CA SER A 136 5.62 13.95 -13.58
C SER A 136 7.12 14.19 -13.75
N TYR A 137 7.76 14.77 -12.74
CA TYR A 137 9.17 15.13 -12.77
C TYR A 137 9.85 14.69 -11.48
N SER A 138 10.92 13.90 -11.60
CA SER A 138 11.70 13.50 -10.45
C SER A 138 12.80 14.50 -10.08
N LEU A 139 12.80 14.88 -8.81
CA LEU A 139 13.87 15.65 -8.17
C LEU A 139 15.12 14.78 -7.95
N LEU A 140 14.93 13.48 -7.68
CA LEU A 140 16.00 12.48 -7.62
C LEU A 140 16.54 12.23 -9.03
N ASP A 141 17.86 12.24 -9.17
CA ASP A 141 18.53 11.95 -10.44
C ASP A 141 19.83 11.18 -10.21
N TRP A 142 19.81 9.90 -10.56
CA TRP A 142 20.94 9.00 -10.45
C TRP A 142 21.98 9.16 -11.55
N SER A 143 21.67 9.95 -12.59
CA SER A 143 22.57 10.17 -13.73
C SER A 143 23.41 11.44 -13.57
N ASP A 144 22.93 12.42 -12.81
CA ASP A 144 23.57 13.72 -12.69
C ASP A 144 24.43 13.83 -11.42
N GLY A 145 25.76 13.93 -11.60
CA GLY A 145 26.70 14.07 -10.49
C GLY A 145 26.57 15.37 -9.69
N ARG A 146 25.82 16.36 -10.19
CA ARG A 146 25.48 17.58 -9.44
C ARG A 146 24.41 17.31 -8.38
N TYR A 147 23.57 16.28 -8.53
CA TYR A 147 22.52 15.98 -7.55
C TYR A 147 23.13 15.61 -6.18
N PRO A 148 22.57 16.09 -5.04
CA PRO A 148 21.45 17.04 -4.88
C PRO A 148 21.92 18.50 -4.63
N GLY A 149 23.05 18.91 -5.20
CA GLY A 149 23.64 20.25 -5.09
C GLY A 149 22.74 21.38 -5.60
N THR A 150 23.07 22.62 -5.24
CA THR A 150 22.30 23.81 -5.67
C THR A 150 22.55 24.14 -7.14
N ASP A 151 23.72 23.80 -7.67
CA ASP A 151 24.05 23.87 -9.10
C ASP A 151 23.14 22.95 -9.94
N TYR A 152 22.74 21.79 -9.41
CA TYR A 152 21.71 20.96 -10.05
C TYR A 152 20.34 21.65 -10.10
N VAL A 153 19.98 22.42 -9.08
CA VAL A 153 18.72 23.19 -9.06
C VAL A 153 18.74 24.28 -10.13
N ASP A 154 19.84 25.03 -10.20
CA ASP A 154 19.99 26.20 -11.07
C ASP A 154 20.15 25.80 -12.55
N ASP A 155 20.91 24.76 -12.83
CA ASP A 155 21.29 24.36 -14.19
C ASP A 155 20.37 23.28 -14.78
N VAL A 156 19.61 22.56 -13.95
CA VAL A 156 18.79 21.41 -14.38
C VAL A 156 17.34 21.58 -13.96
N VAL A 157 17.02 21.53 -12.66
CA VAL A 157 15.62 21.44 -12.19
C VAL A 157 14.80 22.64 -12.63
N HIS A 158 15.22 23.87 -12.31
CA HIS A 158 14.43 25.06 -12.63
C HIS A 158 14.31 25.26 -14.16
N PRO A 159 15.39 25.24 -14.96
CA PRO A 159 15.29 25.35 -16.41
C PRO A 159 14.40 24.29 -17.05
N GLN A 160 14.51 23.02 -16.62
CA GLN A 160 13.71 21.94 -17.19
C GLN A 160 12.23 22.07 -16.85
N VAL A 161 11.88 22.35 -15.59
CA VAL A 161 10.48 22.45 -15.17
C VAL A 161 9.79 23.68 -15.77
N ILE A 162 10.53 24.80 -15.90
CA ILE A 162 10.05 25.98 -16.63
C ILE A 162 9.76 25.63 -18.09
N ASP A 163 10.67 24.93 -18.77
CA ASP A 163 10.52 24.52 -20.17
C ASP A 163 9.32 23.56 -20.38
N LEU A 164 9.02 22.70 -19.42
CA LEU A 164 7.83 21.84 -19.46
C LEU A 164 6.52 22.64 -19.45
N VAL A 165 6.45 23.71 -18.66
CA VAL A 165 5.27 24.58 -18.61
C VAL A 165 5.22 25.52 -19.83
N GLU A 166 6.35 26.12 -20.20
CA GLU A 166 6.42 27.11 -21.27
C GLU A 166 6.31 26.49 -22.67
N ARG A 167 7.09 25.45 -22.96
CA ARG A 167 7.22 24.87 -24.31
C ARG A 167 6.40 23.59 -24.49
N MET A 168 6.34 22.71 -23.49
CA MET A 168 5.54 21.47 -23.57
C MET A 168 4.06 21.68 -23.21
N GLY A 169 3.69 22.85 -22.67
CA GLY A 169 2.31 23.21 -22.39
C GLY A 169 1.69 22.52 -21.16
N ALA A 170 2.52 21.99 -20.24
CA ALA A 170 2.03 21.29 -19.07
C ALA A 170 1.16 22.20 -18.17
N GLN A 171 -0.01 21.68 -17.77
CA GLN A 171 -0.94 22.35 -16.86
C GLN A 171 -0.91 21.77 -15.44
N LEU A 172 -0.41 20.54 -15.30
CA LEU A 172 -0.12 19.91 -14.01
C LEU A 172 1.36 19.54 -13.96
N VAL A 173 2.02 19.78 -12.83
CA VAL A 173 3.44 19.50 -12.62
C VAL A 173 3.60 18.77 -11.29
N TRP A 174 3.66 17.44 -11.37
CA TRP A 174 3.78 16.56 -10.20
C TRP A 174 5.26 16.26 -9.90
N ALA A 175 5.67 16.48 -8.66
CA ALA A 175 7.01 16.12 -8.20
C ALA A 175 7.06 14.70 -7.65
N ASP A 176 8.24 14.10 -7.76
CA ASP A 176 8.59 12.89 -7.04
C ASP A 176 10.09 12.85 -6.69
N GLY A 177 10.53 11.90 -5.89
CA GLY A 177 11.96 11.77 -5.55
C GLY A 177 12.48 12.86 -4.60
N HIS A 178 11.59 13.51 -3.85
CA HIS A 178 11.93 14.60 -2.92
C HIS A 178 12.71 14.13 -1.68
N TRP A 179 12.83 12.81 -1.48
CA TRP A 179 13.46 12.14 -0.34
C TRP A 179 14.97 12.39 -0.30
N GLY A 180 15.37 13.55 0.22
CA GLY A 180 16.79 13.91 0.36
C GLY A 180 17.04 15.39 0.63
N ALA A 181 16.02 16.25 0.44
CA ALA A 181 16.18 17.70 0.54
C ALA A 181 14.83 18.41 0.74
N GLY A 182 14.79 19.40 1.64
CA GLY A 182 13.64 20.28 1.90
C GLY A 182 13.28 21.20 0.72
N GLY A 183 12.06 21.75 0.71
CA GLY A 183 11.64 22.74 -0.30
C GLY A 183 12.57 23.96 -0.42
N ASP A 184 13.21 24.37 0.68
CA ASP A 184 14.24 25.43 0.68
C ASP A 184 15.42 25.10 -0.23
N ARG A 185 15.86 23.84 -0.24
CA ARG A 185 16.99 23.38 -1.05
C ARG A 185 16.64 23.32 -2.52
N TRP A 186 15.41 22.90 -2.84
CA TRP A 186 14.88 22.89 -4.21
C TRP A 186 14.46 24.28 -4.70
N ARG A 187 14.42 25.28 -3.81
CA ARG A 187 13.87 26.61 -4.08
C ARG A 187 12.46 26.52 -4.68
N SER A 188 11.65 25.61 -4.15
CA SER A 188 10.35 25.24 -4.76
C SER A 188 9.38 26.42 -4.81
N ASP A 189 9.37 27.29 -3.80
CA ASP A 189 8.51 28.49 -3.81
C ASP A 189 8.85 29.44 -4.96
N GLU A 190 10.15 29.67 -5.21
CA GLU A 190 10.61 30.49 -6.33
C GLU A 190 10.24 29.87 -7.68
N LEU A 191 10.42 28.55 -7.81
CA LEU A 191 10.01 27.81 -9.00
C LEU A 191 8.50 27.97 -9.21
N HIS A 192 7.67 27.72 -8.19
CA HIS A 192 6.22 27.84 -8.27
C HIS A 192 5.79 29.26 -8.70
N GLU A 193 6.43 30.31 -8.19
CA GLU A 193 6.19 31.68 -8.64
C GLU A 193 6.57 31.89 -10.11
N ALA A 194 7.66 31.28 -10.59
CA ALA A 194 8.04 31.33 -11.99
C ALA A 194 7.03 30.61 -12.90
N LEU A 195 6.58 29.41 -12.51
CA LEU A 195 5.57 28.66 -13.26
C LEU A 195 4.25 29.44 -13.34
N ARG A 196 3.81 30.04 -12.23
CA ARG A 196 2.56 30.85 -12.20
C ARG A 196 2.65 32.15 -13.00
N ARG A 197 3.86 32.71 -13.19
CA ARG A 197 4.07 33.84 -14.12
C ARG A 197 3.89 33.43 -15.59
N ILE A 198 4.18 32.18 -15.92
CA ILE A 198 4.00 31.62 -17.27
C ILE A 198 2.55 31.18 -17.47
N ARG A 199 2.00 30.45 -16.50
CA ARG A 199 0.63 29.91 -16.50
C ARG A 199 0.01 30.06 -15.11
N PRO A 200 -0.85 31.07 -14.89
CA PRO A 200 -1.47 31.32 -13.57
C PRO A 200 -2.26 30.14 -13.00
N GLU A 201 -2.82 29.30 -13.85
CA GLU A 201 -3.68 28.14 -13.50
C GLU A 201 -2.90 26.82 -13.37
N VAL A 202 -1.55 26.84 -13.40
CA VAL A 202 -0.75 25.61 -13.27
C VAL A 202 -0.95 24.99 -11.88
N LEU A 203 -1.16 23.67 -11.84
CA LEU A 203 -1.31 22.90 -10.60
C LEU A 203 -0.01 22.19 -10.25
N VAL A 204 0.33 22.19 -8.96
CA VAL A 204 1.50 21.52 -8.37
C VAL A 204 1.07 20.71 -7.14
N ASP A 205 1.73 19.58 -6.88
CA ASP A 205 1.47 18.76 -5.70
C ASP A 205 2.30 19.18 -4.48
N ASP A 206 2.04 18.50 -3.37
CA ASP A 206 2.75 18.61 -2.11
C ASP A 206 4.11 17.91 -2.11
N HIS A 207 4.48 17.14 -3.15
CA HIS A 207 5.80 16.53 -3.28
C HIS A 207 6.92 17.52 -3.64
N TRP A 208 6.60 18.75 -4.04
CA TRP A 208 7.58 19.83 -4.19
C TRP A 208 8.08 20.36 -2.85
N TRP A 209 7.40 20.05 -1.73
CA TRP A 209 7.69 20.57 -0.39
C TRP A 209 7.76 22.11 -0.31
N ALA A 210 7.10 22.80 -1.24
CA ALA A 210 6.92 24.23 -1.19
C ALA A 210 6.04 24.65 0.01
N SER A 211 6.07 25.92 0.36
CA SER A 211 5.20 26.49 1.41
C SER A 211 3.70 26.32 1.11
N ARG A 212 3.36 26.13 -0.18
CA ARG A 212 2.01 25.88 -0.66
C ARG A 212 2.01 24.87 -1.81
N ALA A 213 1.12 23.89 -1.71
CA ALA A 213 0.71 22.99 -2.77
C ALA A 213 -0.76 23.26 -3.15
N ASP A 214 -1.13 22.93 -4.38
CA ASP A 214 -2.51 23.07 -4.85
C ASP A 214 -3.30 21.75 -4.72
N VAL A 215 -2.60 20.61 -4.73
CA VAL A 215 -3.20 19.27 -4.56
C VAL A 215 -2.35 18.43 -3.61
N ARG A 216 -2.99 17.84 -2.61
CA ARG A 216 -2.35 16.91 -1.68
C ARG A 216 -2.35 15.48 -2.24
N VAL A 217 -1.22 14.79 -2.22
CA VAL A 217 -1.13 13.44 -2.77
C VAL A 217 -1.40 12.40 -1.69
N VAL A 218 -2.13 11.36 -2.07
CA VAL A 218 -2.40 10.18 -1.24
C VAL A 218 -2.00 8.94 -2.00
N GLU A 219 -1.15 8.13 -1.38
CA GLU A 219 -0.73 6.83 -1.90
C GLU A 219 -1.06 5.73 -0.88
N HIS A 220 -1.26 4.51 -1.37
CA HIS A 220 -1.52 3.27 -0.60
C HIS A 220 -2.84 3.18 0.18
N ARG A 221 -3.33 4.27 0.78
CA ARG A 221 -4.55 4.28 1.60
C ARG A 221 -5.33 5.56 1.45
N LEU A 222 -6.61 5.41 1.12
CA LEU A 222 -7.58 6.50 1.09
C LEU A 222 -7.81 7.11 2.49
N PRO A 223 -8.14 8.41 2.57
CA PRO A 223 -8.56 9.06 3.81
C PRO A 223 -9.67 8.29 4.55
N GLY A 224 -9.70 8.40 5.88
CA GLY A 224 -10.72 7.72 6.70
C GLY A 224 -12.13 8.31 6.59
N GLY A 225 -12.25 9.51 6.02
CA GLY A 225 -13.51 10.23 5.85
C GLY A 225 -13.43 11.26 4.73
N ILE A 226 -14.42 12.14 4.67
CA ILE A 226 -14.49 13.21 3.67
C ILE A 226 -13.43 14.26 3.96
N GLU A 227 -12.73 14.70 2.91
CA GLU A 227 -11.82 15.85 2.96
C GLU A 227 -12.35 17.00 2.11
N THR A 228 -11.99 18.22 2.50
CA THR A 228 -12.48 19.46 1.86
C THR A 228 -11.41 20.17 1.03
N ASP A 229 -10.14 19.99 1.39
CA ASP A 229 -9.00 20.49 0.60
C ASP A 229 -8.76 19.55 -0.61
N PRO A 230 -8.31 20.06 -1.77
CA PRO A 230 -8.05 19.23 -2.94
C PRO A 230 -7.00 18.16 -2.68
N TRP A 231 -7.33 16.91 -3.03
CA TRP A 231 -6.42 15.78 -2.91
C TRP A 231 -6.58 14.80 -4.07
N GLU A 232 -5.49 14.09 -4.38
CA GLU A 232 -5.43 13.10 -5.45
C GLU A 232 -4.91 11.77 -4.90
N TYR A 233 -5.66 10.70 -5.15
CA TYR A 233 -5.24 9.34 -4.90
C TYR A 233 -4.48 8.77 -6.09
N ARG A 234 -3.22 8.39 -5.88
CA ARG A 234 -2.37 7.78 -6.90
C ARG A 234 -2.21 6.29 -6.65
N ARG A 235 -2.41 5.49 -7.71
CA ARG A 235 -2.11 4.05 -7.69
C ARG A 235 -1.75 3.52 -9.07
N ALA A 236 -0.94 2.46 -9.11
CA ALA A 236 -0.70 1.68 -10.32
C ALA A 236 -1.89 0.77 -10.64
N LEU A 237 -2.08 0.37 -11.91
CA LEU A 237 -3.08 -0.66 -12.26
C LEU A 237 -2.74 -2.04 -11.67
N GLY A 238 -1.46 -2.42 -11.68
CA GLY A 238 -0.87 -3.55 -10.98
C GLY A 238 -0.14 -3.09 -9.70
N ALA A 239 0.99 -3.73 -9.38
CA ALA A 239 1.87 -3.26 -8.32
C ALA A 239 2.94 -2.27 -8.82
N SER A 240 3.40 -2.39 -10.06
CA SER A 240 4.29 -1.41 -10.72
C SER A 240 3.49 -0.37 -11.52
N GLY A 241 3.93 0.89 -11.47
CA GLY A 241 3.40 1.96 -12.34
C GLY A 241 3.79 1.76 -13.81
N ALA A 242 5.04 1.31 -14.03
CA ALA A 242 5.58 0.97 -15.33
C ALA A 242 5.19 -0.45 -15.78
N PHE A 243 5.42 -0.78 -17.05
CA PHE A 243 5.15 -2.12 -17.58
C PHE A 243 6.06 -3.16 -16.91
N ASN A 244 5.44 -4.10 -16.18
CA ASN A 244 6.13 -5.24 -15.58
C ASN A 244 5.72 -6.54 -16.26
N ARG A 245 6.58 -7.10 -17.10
CA ARG A 245 6.36 -8.39 -17.77
C ARG A 245 6.21 -9.56 -16.80
N ALA A 246 6.65 -9.37 -15.56
CA ALA A 246 6.64 -10.37 -14.51
C ALA A 246 5.29 -10.42 -13.77
N GLU A 247 4.45 -9.38 -13.91
CA GLU A 247 3.09 -9.34 -13.39
C GLU A 247 2.13 -10.07 -14.33
N PRO A 248 1.42 -11.10 -13.86
CA PRO A 248 0.39 -11.75 -14.67
C PRO A 248 -0.85 -10.85 -14.81
N ASP A 249 -1.62 -11.06 -15.88
CA ASP A 249 -2.81 -10.26 -16.17
C ASP A 249 -3.84 -10.28 -15.04
N ASP A 250 -3.94 -11.35 -14.25
CA ASP A 250 -4.87 -11.47 -13.11
C ASP A 250 -4.40 -10.74 -11.84
N ALA A 251 -3.13 -10.32 -11.78
CA ALA A 251 -2.63 -9.42 -10.73
C ALA A 251 -3.08 -7.96 -10.94
N LEU A 252 -3.45 -7.58 -12.17
CA LEU A 252 -3.99 -6.26 -12.47
C LEU A 252 -5.39 -6.10 -11.88
N ALA A 253 -5.64 -4.96 -11.23
CA ALA A 253 -6.94 -4.68 -10.62
C ALA A 253 -8.09 -4.86 -11.61
N SER A 254 -9.16 -5.52 -11.15
CA SER A 254 -10.34 -5.73 -11.98
C SER A 254 -11.07 -4.41 -12.25
N PRO A 255 -11.80 -4.27 -13.37
CA PRO A 255 -12.58 -3.08 -13.65
C PRO A 255 -13.58 -2.73 -12.54
N THR A 256 -14.19 -3.74 -11.91
CA THR A 256 -15.10 -3.55 -10.75
C THR A 256 -14.37 -2.90 -9.58
N ALA A 257 -13.19 -3.41 -9.22
CA ALA A 257 -12.40 -2.87 -8.11
C ALA A 257 -11.98 -1.42 -8.37
N LEU A 258 -11.57 -1.11 -9.61
CA LEU A 258 -11.19 0.26 -10.00
C LEU A 258 -12.36 1.24 -9.93
N VAL A 259 -13.55 0.83 -10.38
CA VAL A 259 -14.75 1.69 -10.27
C VAL A 259 -15.15 1.88 -8.80
N SER A 260 -15.13 0.82 -7.99
CA SER A 260 -15.42 0.93 -6.55
C SER A 260 -14.47 1.91 -5.86
N GLU A 261 -13.17 1.82 -6.16
CA GLU A 261 -12.14 2.71 -5.62
C GLU A 261 -12.31 4.16 -6.12
N LEU A 262 -12.55 4.36 -7.42
CA LEU A 262 -12.84 5.68 -8.00
C LEU A 262 -14.04 6.33 -7.30
N THR A 263 -15.13 5.59 -7.12
CA THR A 263 -16.34 6.14 -6.48
C THR A 263 -16.12 6.46 -5.00
N GLU A 264 -15.24 5.74 -4.31
CA GLU A 264 -14.82 6.09 -2.95
C GLU A 264 -14.02 7.39 -2.91
N VAL A 265 -13.08 7.54 -3.84
CA VAL A 265 -12.26 8.75 -3.98
C VAL A 265 -13.16 9.97 -4.20
N VAL A 266 -14.09 9.91 -5.15
CA VAL A 266 -15.04 11.00 -5.43
C VAL A 266 -15.96 11.25 -4.22
N ALA A 267 -16.45 10.20 -3.54
CA ALA A 267 -17.30 10.33 -2.35
C ALA A 267 -16.57 10.93 -1.14
N LYS A 268 -15.24 10.94 -1.15
CA LYS A 268 -14.40 11.59 -0.15
C LYS A 268 -13.84 12.95 -0.63
N GLY A 269 -14.23 13.41 -1.81
CA GLY A 269 -13.89 14.72 -2.35
C GLY A 269 -12.55 14.78 -3.11
N GLY A 270 -12.03 13.64 -3.56
CA GLY A 270 -10.72 13.57 -4.24
C GLY A 270 -10.78 13.24 -5.72
N HIS A 271 -9.61 13.25 -6.34
CA HIS A 271 -9.36 12.79 -7.71
C HIS A 271 -8.54 11.48 -7.72
N MET A 272 -8.65 10.68 -8.76
CA MET A 272 -7.89 9.42 -8.89
C MET A 272 -6.97 9.47 -10.10
N LEU A 273 -5.67 9.24 -9.87
CA LEU A 273 -4.66 9.15 -10.92
C LEU A 273 -4.13 7.72 -11.01
N LEU A 274 -4.56 7.02 -12.06
CA LEU A 274 -4.16 5.65 -12.35
C LEU A 274 -2.88 5.64 -13.20
N ARG A 275 -1.83 5.00 -12.69
CA ARG A 275 -0.54 4.80 -13.37
C ARG A 275 -0.57 3.55 -14.23
N VAL A 276 -0.08 3.69 -15.47
CA VAL A 276 0.08 2.62 -16.47
C VAL A 276 1.38 2.86 -17.25
N GLY A 277 2.05 1.79 -17.68
CA GLY A 277 3.27 1.89 -18.48
C GLY A 277 3.15 1.12 -19.80
N PRO A 278 3.68 1.64 -20.91
CA PRO A 278 3.87 0.89 -22.15
C PRO A 278 5.09 -0.03 -22.04
N ASP A 279 5.23 -0.96 -22.99
CA ASP A 279 6.46 -1.70 -23.20
C ASP A 279 7.55 -0.87 -23.91
N ALA A 280 8.71 -1.49 -24.17
CA ALA A 280 9.85 -0.85 -24.85
C ALA A 280 9.56 -0.42 -26.30
N GLY A 281 8.51 -0.98 -26.91
CA GLY A 281 8.01 -0.58 -28.22
C GLY A 281 7.02 0.57 -28.18
N GLY A 282 6.57 0.98 -26.98
CA GLY A 282 5.62 2.09 -26.81
C GLY A 282 4.15 1.66 -26.89
N ALA A 283 3.86 0.36 -26.85
CA ALA A 283 2.51 -0.17 -26.82
C ALA A 283 2.06 -0.47 -25.38
N PHE A 284 0.80 -0.16 -25.05
CA PHE A 284 0.19 -0.66 -23.82
C PHE A 284 -0.25 -2.11 -24.01
N ALA A 285 -0.02 -2.96 -23.00
CA ALA A 285 -0.49 -4.34 -23.02
C ALA A 285 -2.02 -4.42 -23.17
N ASP A 286 -2.51 -5.41 -23.93
CA ASP A 286 -3.94 -5.57 -24.22
C ASP A 286 -4.81 -5.64 -22.96
N ALA A 287 -4.31 -6.32 -21.91
CA ALA A 287 -4.99 -6.45 -20.62
C ALA A 287 -5.18 -5.10 -19.90
N VAL A 288 -4.27 -4.14 -20.11
CA VAL A 288 -4.37 -2.75 -19.61
C VAL A 288 -5.44 -2.01 -20.41
N VAL A 289 -5.36 -2.09 -21.74
CA VAL A 289 -6.30 -1.42 -22.65
C VAL A 289 -7.74 -1.90 -22.43
N GLU A 290 -7.95 -3.20 -22.29
CA GLU A 290 -9.27 -3.79 -22.02
C GLU A 290 -9.87 -3.26 -20.71
N ARG A 291 -9.07 -3.21 -19.64
CA ARG A 291 -9.50 -2.72 -18.32
C ARG A 291 -9.87 -1.24 -18.36
N LEU A 292 -9.01 -0.41 -18.95
CA LEU A 292 -9.27 1.03 -19.08
C LEU A 292 -10.53 1.30 -19.89
N ARG A 293 -10.76 0.58 -20.99
CA ARG A 293 -12.00 0.69 -21.78
C ARG A 293 -13.23 0.22 -21.00
N ALA A 294 -13.11 -0.83 -20.20
CA ALA A 294 -14.20 -1.32 -19.36
C ALA A 294 -14.58 -0.30 -18.27
N VAL A 295 -13.60 0.29 -17.59
CA VAL A 295 -13.80 1.39 -16.63
C VAL A 295 -14.43 2.59 -17.33
N GLY A 296 -13.88 3.02 -18.46
CA GLY A 296 -14.42 4.14 -19.23
C GLY A 296 -15.84 3.93 -19.73
N GLY A 297 -16.21 2.69 -20.06
CA GLY A 297 -17.59 2.33 -20.41
C GLY A 297 -18.57 2.53 -19.25
N TRP A 298 -18.12 2.38 -18.00
CA TRP A 298 -18.90 2.73 -16.82
C TRP A 298 -18.89 4.24 -16.57
N VAL A 299 -17.72 4.88 -16.57
CA VAL A 299 -17.56 6.31 -16.32
C VAL A 299 -18.41 7.13 -17.29
N ARG A 300 -18.36 6.86 -18.60
CA ARG A 300 -19.17 7.60 -19.58
C ARG A 300 -20.68 7.47 -19.37
N ARG A 301 -21.16 6.34 -18.83
CA ARG A 301 -22.59 6.16 -18.51
C ARG A 301 -23.00 7.03 -17.32
N HIS A 302 -22.05 7.32 -16.43
CA HIS A 302 -22.26 8.07 -15.19
C HIS A 302 -21.38 9.33 -15.15
N GLN A 303 -21.08 9.93 -16.31
CA GLN A 303 -20.04 10.96 -16.44
C GLN A 303 -20.30 12.15 -15.52
N ARG A 304 -21.55 12.63 -15.51
CA ARG A 304 -21.98 13.73 -14.65
C ARG A 304 -21.78 13.44 -13.15
N LEU A 305 -21.97 12.20 -12.72
CA LEU A 305 -21.75 11.80 -11.33
C LEU A 305 -20.27 11.85 -10.93
N ILE A 306 -19.36 11.62 -11.89
CA ILE A 306 -17.91 11.66 -11.66
C ILE A 306 -17.37 13.10 -11.78
N ASP A 307 -17.87 13.87 -12.74
CA ASP A 307 -17.37 15.23 -13.00
C ASP A 307 -17.92 16.27 -12.01
N GLU A 308 -19.18 16.13 -11.59
CA GLU A 308 -19.90 17.12 -10.77
C GLU A 308 -20.22 16.61 -9.35
N GLY A 309 -20.02 15.31 -9.11
CA GLY A 309 -20.37 14.66 -7.85
C GLY A 309 -19.65 15.25 -6.65
N ARG A 310 -20.40 15.52 -5.59
CA ARG A 310 -19.87 16.00 -4.31
C ARG A 310 -20.16 15.00 -3.19
N PRO A 311 -19.31 14.94 -2.15
CA PRO A 311 -19.61 14.16 -0.96
C PRO A 311 -20.99 14.50 -0.39
N TRP A 312 -21.76 13.47 -0.04
CA TRP A 312 -22.93 13.65 0.82
C TRP A 312 -22.50 13.79 2.29
N ALA A 313 -23.46 13.86 3.23
CA ALA A 313 -23.19 13.87 4.67
C ALA A 313 -22.34 12.68 5.13
N HIS A 314 -22.47 11.53 4.46
CA HIS A 314 -21.62 10.36 4.64
C HIS A 314 -21.01 9.96 3.30
N TRP A 315 -19.73 9.59 3.28
CA TRP A 315 -19.05 9.14 2.05
C TRP A 315 -19.49 7.73 1.63
N GLY A 316 -19.80 6.86 2.59
CA GLY A 316 -20.04 5.45 2.32
C GLY A 316 -19.59 4.51 3.44
N ASP A 317 -19.63 3.22 3.12
CA ASP A 317 -19.27 2.11 3.99
C ASP A 317 -18.63 0.96 3.16
N ALA A 318 -18.65 -0.29 3.63
CA ALA A 318 -18.10 -1.42 2.87
C ALA A 318 -18.92 -1.80 1.63
N ASP A 319 -20.22 -1.51 1.63
CA ASP A 319 -21.19 -1.92 0.61
C ASP A 319 -21.56 -0.79 -0.36
N ALA A 320 -21.49 0.47 0.09
CA ALA A 320 -22.00 1.60 -0.69
C ALA A 320 -21.16 2.89 -0.65
N ARG A 321 -21.28 3.73 -1.69
CA ARG A 321 -20.78 5.12 -1.74
C ARG A 321 -21.94 6.08 -1.99
N TYR A 322 -21.87 7.29 -1.42
CA TYR A 322 -22.91 8.30 -1.57
C TYR A 322 -22.35 9.60 -2.13
N LEU A 323 -23.05 10.14 -3.12
CA LEU A 323 -22.69 11.37 -3.82
C LEU A 323 -23.92 12.23 -4.01
N THR A 324 -23.71 13.53 -4.14
CA THR A 324 -24.75 14.48 -4.53
C THR A 324 -24.40 15.17 -5.84
N VAL A 325 -25.40 15.37 -6.70
CA VAL A 325 -25.32 16.20 -7.91
C VAL A 325 -26.56 17.06 -7.95
N ASP A 326 -26.43 18.38 -7.98
CA ASP A 326 -27.56 19.33 -7.91
C ASP A 326 -28.57 18.99 -6.78
N ASP A 327 -28.03 18.70 -5.59
CA ASP A 327 -28.78 18.29 -4.38
C ASP A 327 -29.52 16.94 -4.47
N GLU A 328 -29.41 16.21 -5.58
CA GLU A 328 -29.93 14.85 -5.72
C GLU A 328 -28.94 13.82 -5.15
N LEU A 329 -29.43 12.90 -4.32
CA LEU A 329 -28.61 11.86 -3.70
C LEU A 329 -28.49 10.63 -4.62
N TYR A 330 -27.25 10.23 -4.87
CA TYR A 330 -26.90 9.01 -5.59
C TYR A 330 -26.25 8.01 -4.63
N ALA A 331 -26.77 6.78 -4.61
CA ALA A 331 -26.20 5.67 -3.87
C ALA A 331 -25.59 4.66 -4.85
N ILE A 332 -24.31 4.34 -4.66
CA ILE A 332 -23.54 3.44 -5.51
C ILE A 332 -23.32 2.13 -4.75
N ASP A 333 -23.89 1.04 -5.24
CA ASP A 333 -23.76 -0.30 -4.66
C ASP A 333 -22.50 -0.99 -5.20
N VAL A 334 -21.43 -0.96 -4.40
CA VAL A 334 -20.12 -1.53 -4.77
C VAL A 334 -20.01 -3.02 -4.45
N SER A 335 -20.85 -3.54 -3.55
CA SER A 335 -20.87 -4.98 -3.19
C SER A 335 -21.92 -5.80 -3.94
N GLY A 336 -22.84 -5.13 -4.64
CA GLY A 336 -23.98 -5.74 -5.32
C GLY A 336 -25.00 -6.36 -4.37
N GLN A 337 -24.96 -6.00 -3.07
CA GLN A 337 -25.86 -6.55 -2.06
C GLN A 337 -27.14 -5.71 -1.89
N GLY A 338 -27.20 -4.52 -2.51
CA GLY A 338 -28.31 -3.59 -2.36
C GLY A 338 -28.51 -3.15 -0.91
N ARG A 339 -27.42 -2.89 -0.18
CA ARG A 339 -27.42 -2.45 1.21
C ARG A 339 -26.86 -1.04 1.31
N PHE A 340 -27.59 -0.17 2.00
CA PHE A 340 -27.21 1.22 2.19
C PHE A 340 -27.38 1.59 3.66
N ALA A 341 -26.33 1.35 4.46
CA ALA A 341 -26.41 1.46 5.92
C ALA A 341 -26.71 2.89 6.38
N HIS A 342 -26.17 3.89 5.66
CA HIS A 342 -26.34 5.30 6.00
C HIS A 342 -27.68 5.91 5.54
N LEU A 343 -28.56 5.13 4.90
CA LEU A 343 -29.92 5.58 4.54
C LEU A 343 -30.97 5.13 5.57
N GLY A 344 -30.59 5.02 6.84
CA GLY A 344 -31.50 4.64 7.92
C GLY A 344 -32.54 5.74 8.23
N ASN A 345 -33.55 5.41 9.03
CA ASN A 345 -34.62 6.35 9.39
C ASN A 345 -34.10 7.66 10.05
N GLU A 346 -32.95 7.61 10.71
CA GLU A 346 -32.28 8.77 11.32
C GLU A 346 -31.83 9.82 10.28
N ASN A 347 -31.55 9.39 9.03
CA ASN A 347 -31.05 10.24 7.96
C ASN A 347 -32.15 10.68 6.99
N GLY A 348 -33.41 10.58 7.42
CA GLY A 348 -34.57 10.97 6.62
C GLY A 348 -35.30 9.78 6.01
N ARG A 349 -36.58 9.97 5.74
CA ARG A 349 -37.40 8.95 5.08
C ARG A 349 -37.02 8.89 3.60
N VAL A 350 -36.68 7.69 3.12
CA VAL A 350 -36.50 7.46 1.68
C VAL A 350 -37.88 7.37 1.03
N VAL A 351 -38.13 8.25 0.08
CA VAL A 351 -39.41 8.38 -0.65
C VAL A 351 -39.43 7.43 -1.83
N SER A 352 -38.35 7.40 -2.60
CA SER A 352 -38.22 6.51 -3.75
C SER A 352 -36.76 6.17 -4.04
N ILE A 353 -36.55 5.01 -4.66
CA ILE A 353 -35.25 4.61 -5.21
C ILE A 353 -35.48 4.22 -6.66
N SER A 354 -34.66 4.73 -7.56
CA SER A 354 -34.68 4.34 -8.98
C SER A 354 -33.28 4.02 -9.48
N THR A 355 -33.17 3.16 -10.49
CA THR A 355 -31.91 2.95 -11.23
C THR A 355 -31.53 4.22 -11.97
N ALA A 356 -30.27 4.38 -12.39
CA ALA A 356 -29.85 5.47 -13.27
C ALA A 356 -30.70 5.66 -14.54
N ASP A 357 -31.34 4.59 -15.06
CA ASP A 357 -32.26 4.65 -16.22
C ASP A 357 -33.72 5.01 -15.83
N GLY A 358 -33.98 5.40 -14.59
CA GLY A 358 -35.30 5.83 -14.09
C GLY A 358 -36.27 4.71 -13.70
N ASN A 359 -35.85 3.44 -13.70
CA ASN A 359 -36.72 2.34 -13.27
C ASN A 359 -36.86 2.30 -11.73
N PRO A 360 -38.07 2.25 -11.17
CA PRO A 360 -38.28 2.19 -9.72
C PRO A 360 -37.78 0.86 -9.14
N VAL A 361 -37.26 0.91 -7.92
CA VAL A 361 -36.72 -0.24 -7.18
C VAL A 361 -37.45 -0.38 -5.85
N GLU A 362 -37.92 -1.59 -5.56
CA GLU A 362 -38.54 -1.90 -4.27
C GLU A 362 -37.47 -2.01 -3.17
N PHE A 363 -37.75 -1.42 -2.00
CA PHE A 363 -36.84 -1.38 -0.87
C PHE A 363 -37.59 -1.46 0.47
N ASP A 364 -36.84 -1.81 1.51
CA ASP A 364 -37.26 -1.74 2.91
C ASP A 364 -36.30 -0.82 3.66
N GLN A 365 -36.83 0.15 4.41
CA GLN A 365 -36.06 1.09 5.22
C GLN A 365 -36.25 0.77 6.71
N THR A 366 -35.14 0.66 7.42
CA THR A 366 -35.09 0.45 8.87
C THR A 366 -34.13 1.43 9.53
N ASP A 367 -34.00 1.41 10.85
CA ASP A 367 -32.98 2.19 11.54
C ASP A 367 -31.56 1.77 11.14
N GLY A 368 -31.37 0.51 10.73
CA GLY A 368 -30.09 -0.02 10.25
C GLY A 368 -29.78 0.26 8.78
N GLY A 369 -30.58 1.08 8.09
CA GLY A 369 -30.38 1.44 6.68
C GLY A 369 -31.48 0.93 5.74
N VAL A 370 -31.22 1.10 4.44
CA VAL A 370 -32.06 0.59 3.35
C VAL A 370 -31.54 -0.74 2.83
N ARG A 371 -32.47 -1.65 2.51
CA ARG A 371 -32.20 -2.87 1.75
C ARG A 371 -33.12 -2.99 0.55
N LEU A 372 -32.54 -3.22 -0.63
CA LEU A 372 -33.31 -3.50 -1.85
C LEU A 372 -33.96 -4.88 -1.76
N THR A 373 -35.25 -4.98 -2.12
CA THR A 373 -35.99 -6.25 -2.11
C THR A 373 -35.45 -7.23 -3.17
N ARG A 374 -34.98 -6.69 -4.29
CA ARG A 374 -34.31 -7.43 -5.37
C ARG A 374 -32.99 -6.76 -5.71
N PRO A 375 -31.92 -7.06 -4.96
CA PRO A 375 -30.61 -6.51 -5.29
C PRO A 375 -30.16 -7.01 -6.68
N PRO A 376 -29.28 -6.28 -7.34
CA PRO A 376 -28.68 -6.73 -8.58
C PRO A 376 -28.06 -8.11 -8.38
N ARG A 377 -28.11 -8.97 -9.41
CA ARG A 377 -27.45 -10.28 -9.32
C ARG A 377 -25.97 -10.04 -9.01
N ARG A 378 -25.40 -10.80 -8.07
CA ARG A 378 -23.98 -10.78 -7.69
C ARG A 378 -23.01 -10.91 -8.88
N SER A 379 -23.51 -11.37 -10.04
CA SER A 379 -22.81 -11.43 -11.33
C SER A 379 -22.82 -10.11 -12.14
N GLN A 380 -23.37 -9.01 -11.62
CA GLN A 380 -23.22 -7.70 -12.26
C GLN A 380 -21.75 -7.30 -12.24
N ARG A 381 -21.21 -7.04 -13.44
CA ARG A 381 -19.79 -6.84 -13.69
C ARG A 381 -19.23 -5.51 -13.17
N MET A 382 -20.09 -4.59 -12.72
CA MET A 382 -19.70 -3.23 -12.29
C MET A 382 -20.65 -2.70 -11.20
N PRO A 383 -20.21 -1.75 -10.36
CA PRO A 383 -21.05 -1.09 -9.36
C PRO A 383 -22.33 -0.48 -9.95
N ALA A 384 -23.46 -0.67 -9.27
CA ALA A 384 -24.75 -0.14 -9.71
C ALA A 384 -25.02 1.23 -9.08
N VAL A 385 -25.64 2.14 -9.83
CA VAL A 385 -25.96 3.50 -9.38
C VAL A 385 -27.47 3.66 -9.25
N TYR A 386 -27.91 4.19 -8.11
CA TYR A 386 -29.30 4.47 -7.80
C TYR A 386 -29.48 5.95 -7.44
N LEU A 387 -30.55 6.54 -7.96
CA LEU A 387 -31.05 7.84 -7.52
C LEU A 387 -31.99 7.62 -6.33
N VAL A 388 -31.76 8.36 -5.25
CA VAL A 388 -32.49 8.25 -3.98
C VAL A 388 -33.19 9.58 -3.71
N GLU A 389 -34.52 9.56 -3.76
CA GLU A 389 -35.32 10.67 -3.24
C GLU A 389 -35.54 10.45 -1.75
N HIS A 390 -35.14 11.41 -0.93
CA HIS A 390 -35.36 11.35 0.51
C HIS A 390 -35.86 12.70 1.03
N ASP A 391 -36.66 12.65 2.10
CA ASP A 391 -37.05 13.85 2.83
C ASP A 391 -35.81 14.43 3.54
N ALA A 392 -35.77 15.74 3.76
CA ALA A 392 -34.74 16.35 4.60
C ALA A 392 -34.69 15.62 5.96
N PRO A 393 -33.48 15.39 6.53
CA PRO A 393 -33.37 14.67 7.79
C PRO A 393 -34.24 15.37 8.84
N PRO A 394 -34.99 14.60 9.66
CA PRO A 394 -35.80 15.20 10.70
C PRO A 394 -34.89 16.08 11.57
N PRO A 395 -35.38 17.24 12.06
CA PRO A 395 -34.59 18.06 12.97
C PRO A 395 -34.09 17.16 14.11
N PRO A 396 -32.81 17.29 14.51
CA PRO A 396 -32.25 16.43 15.53
C PRO A 396 -33.21 16.44 16.72
N PRO A 397 -33.53 15.26 17.30
CA PRO A 397 -34.39 15.22 18.46
C PRO A 397 -33.84 16.20 19.49
N ILE A 398 -34.70 17.06 20.01
CA ILE A 398 -34.33 17.94 21.12
C ILE A 398 -33.75 17.02 22.19
N GLU A 399 -32.46 17.15 22.49
CA GLU A 399 -31.83 16.45 23.61
C GLU A 399 -32.55 16.90 24.88
N LEU A 400 -33.56 16.14 25.30
CA LEU A 400 -34.30 16.38 26.54
C LEU A 400 -33.40 16.11 27.76
N PHE A 401 -32.38 15.28 27.55
CA PHE A 401 -31.29 15.03 28.45
C PHE A 401 -30.02 14.98 27.58
N PRO A 402 -28.91 15.64 27.96
CA PRO A 402 -27.64 15.34 27.32
C PRO A 402 -27.41 13.83 27.43
N ALA A 403 -26.85 13.20 26.38
CA ALA A 403 -26.29 11.85 26.53
C ALA A 403 -25.48 11.87 27.83
N GLY A 404 -25.93 11.10 28.84
CA GLY A 404 -25.25 11.09 30.14
C GLY A 404 -23.79 10.80 29.83
N ALA A 405 -22.89 11.69 30.26
CA ALA A 405 -21.45 11.52 30.03
C ALA A 405 -21.13 10.05 30.24
N GLU A 406 -20.57 9.39 29.21
CA GLU A 406 -20.12 8.00 29.35
C GLU A 406 -19.41 7.90 30.70
N GLN A 407 -19.83 6.98 31.57
CA GLN A 407 -19.21 6.85 32.88
C GLN A 407 -17.80 6.29 32.65
N HIS A 408 -16.84 7.19 32.51
CA HIS A 408 -15.45 6.87 32.38
C HIS A 408 -14.94 6.42 33.75
N THR A 409 -14.54 5.16 33.84
CA THR A 409 -13.89 4.65 35.05
C THR A 409 -12.38 4.65 34.83
N GLU A 410 -11.64 5.39 35.66
CA GLU A 410 -10.19 5.41 35.60
C GLU A 410 -9.62 4.03 35.99
N LEU A 411 -8.96 3.34 35.05
CA LEU A 411 -8.44 2.01 35.30
C LEU A 411 -7.34 2.03 36.37
N ALA A 412 -6.54 3.10 36.41
CA ALA A 412 -5.47 3.25 37.40
C ALA A 412 -6.00 3.26 38.85
N GLU A 413 -7.16 3.87 39.09
CA GLU A 413 -7.76 3.91 40.43
C GLU A 413 -8.13 2.50 40.92
N LEU A 414 -8.69 1.68 40.03
CA LEU A 414 -9.05 0.29 40.33
C LEU A 414 -7.84 -0.61 40.63
N LEU A 415 -6.65 -0.20 40.19
CA LEU A 415 -5.40 -0.96 40.36
C LEU A 415 -4.59 -0.53 41.59
N THR A 416 -4.99 0.54 42.28
CA THR A 416 -4.17 1.18 43.33
C THR A 416 -3.82 0.24 44.48
N ASP A 417 -4.77 -0.61 44.90
CA ASP A 417 -4.59 -1.54 46.02
C ASP A 417 -4.35 -2.99 45.58
N ALA A 418 -4.24 -3.24 44.26
CA ALA A 418 -4.09 -4.59 43.72
C ALA A 418 -2.70 -5.16 44.01
N LYS A 419 -2.65 -6.42 44.45
CA LYS A 419 -1.45 -7.14 44.87
C LYS A 419 -1.19 -8.34 43.96
N PRO A 420 0.07 -8.82 43.88
CA PRO A 420 0.39 -10.02 43.11
C PRO A 420 -0.55 -11.20 43.46
N GLY A 421 -1.17 -11.80 42.45
CA GLY A 421 -2.17 -12.86 42.59
C GLY A 421 -3.63 -12.39 42.53
N ASP A 422 -3.89 -11.09 42.66
CA ASP A 422 -5.25 -10.54 42.55
C ASP A 422 -5.77 -10.60 41.10
N ILE A 423 -7.10 -10.74 40.98
CA ILE A 423 -7.83 -10.62 39.72
C ILE A 423 -8.77 -9.42 39.82
N VAL A 424 -8.50 -8.39 39.03
CA VAL A 424 -9.35 -7.21 38.88
C VAL A 424 -10.30 -7.46 37.71
N GLN A 425 -11.55 -7.78 38.04
CA GLN A 425 -12.61 -8.05 37.07
C GLN A 425 -13.27 -6.73 36.64
N LEU A 426 -13.16 -6.42 35.35
CA LEU A 426 -13.82 -5.29 34.72
C LEU A 426 -15.22 -5.70 34.26
N GLY A 427 -16.15 -4.76 34.36
CA GLY A 427 -17.51 -4.86 33.84
C GLY A 427 -17.61 -4.45 32.38
N GLU A 428 -18.85 -4.28 31.92
CA GLU A 428 -19.14 -3.70 30.62
C GLU A 428 -18.95 -2.19 30.67
N GLY A 429 -18.27 -1.64 29.66
CA GLY A 429 -18.04 -0.20 29.56
C GLY A 429 -16.64 0.19 29.08
N ILE A 430 -16.37 1.49 29.17
CA ILE A 430 -15.11 2.12 28.77
C ILE A 430 -14.34 2.52 30.02
N TYR A 431 -13.12 2.00 30.12
CA TYR A 431 -12.15 2.34 31.15
C TYR A 431 -11.09 3.26 30.56
N VAL A 432 -10.68 4.28 31.30
CA VAL A 432 -9.70 5.26 30.83
C VAL A 432 -8.30 4.86 31.29
N GLY A 433 -7.35 4.88 30.36
CA GLY A 433 -5.92 4.80 30.58
C GLY A 433 -5.24 6.17 30.37
N PRO A 434 -3.91 6.26 30.51
CA PRO A 434 -2.97 5.16 30.65
C PRO A 434 -2.99 4.50 32.03
N ALA A 435 -2.92 3.17 32.09
CA ALA A 435 -2.82 2.43 33.34
C ALA A 435 -1.67 1.42 33.33
N ARG A 436 -1.02 1.25 34.49
CA ARG A 436 -0.01 0.20 34.69
C ARG A 436 -0.59 -0.94 35.50
N ILE A 437 -0.64 -2.14 34.92
CA ILE A 437 -1.01 -3.36 35.65
C ILE A 437 0.16 -3.74 36.56
N PRO A 438 -0.04 -3.82 37.89
CA PRO A 438 1.03 -4.17 38.81
C PRO A 438 1.55 -5.59 38.58
N ASP A 439 2.76 -5.85 39.08
CA ASP A 439 3.40 -7.15 38.97
C ASP A 439 2.52 -8.26 39.56
N GLY A 440 2.37 -9.36 38.83
CA GLY A 440 1.58 -10.53 39.21
C GLY A 440 0.06 -10.32 39.28
N VAL A 441 -0.46 -9.13 38.94
CA VAL A 441 -1.90 -8.84 38.91
C VAL A 441 -2.51 -9.27 37.58
N THR A 442 -3.73 -9.81 37.61
CA THR A 442 -4.54 -10.08 36.42
C THR A 442 -5.65 -9.05 36.28
N VAL A 443 -5.76 -8.40 35.13
CA VAL A 443 -6.91 -7.59 34.75
C VAL A 443 -7.71 -8.34 33.70
N ARG A 444 -9.00 -8.54 33.94
CA ARG A 444 -9.87 -9.35 33.08
C ARG A 444 -11.16 -8.62 32.73
N GLY A 445 -11.46 -8.48 31.45
CA GLY A 445 -12.72 -7.96 30.92
C GLY A 445 -13.79 -9.03 30.70
N LEU A 446 -14.96 -8.60 30.20
CA LEU A 446 -16.08 -9.48 29.82
C LEU A 446 -16.02 -9.94 28.36
N GLY A 447 -15.01 -9.49 27.61
CA GLY A 447 -14.83 -9.74 26.19
C GLY A 447 -14.51 -8.45 25.42
N PRO A 448 -13.80 -8.54 24.28
CA PRO A 448 -13.43 -7.37 23.47
C PRO A 448 -14.60 -6.50 23.01
N ASP A 449 -15.78 -7.11 22.79
CA ASP A 449 -16.97 -6.36 22.37
C ASP A 449 -17.68 -5.62 23.52
N ARG A 450 -17.26 -5.85 24.77
CA ARG A 450 -17.98 -5.38 25.98
C ARG A 450 -17.13 -4.54 26.91
N THR A 451 -15.82 -4.76 26.95
CA THR A 451 -14.90 -4.06 27.84
C THR A 451 -13.79 -3.41 27.03
N THR A 452 -13.77 -2.08 26.98
CA THR A 452 -12.73 -1.31 26.28
C THR A 452 -11.88 -0.54 27.28
N VAL A 453 -10.55 -0.54 27.08
CA VAL A 453 -9.62 0.38 27.74
C VAL A 453 -9.11 1.39 26.73
N ASP A 454 -9.36 2.67 26.98
CA ASP A 454 -9.04 3.78 26.10
C ASP A 454 -7.89 4.63 26.65
N GLY A 455 -6.75 4.61 25.97
CA GLY A 455 -5.58 5.44 26.29
C GLY A 455 -5.56 6.80 25.57
N ALA A 456 -6.56 7.11 24.74
CA ALA A 456 -6.60 8.29 23.89
C ALA A 456 -5.32 8.45 23.02
N GLU A 457 -4.54 9.50 23.25
CA GLU A 457 -3.27 9.75 22.55
C GLU A 457 -2.09 8.93 23.13
N SER A 458 -2.29 8.20 24.22
CA SER A 458 -1.26 7.43 24.93
C SER A 458 -1.47 5.91 24.83
N VAL A 459 -0.45 5.13 25.22
CA VAL A 459 -0.58 3.68 25.44
C VAL A 459 -1.65 3.44 26.51
N ALA A 460 -2.65 2.62 26.20
CA ALA A 460 -3.77 2.37 27.10
C ALA A 460 -3.34 1.59 28.35
N VAL A 461 -2.52 0.55 28.17
CA VAL A 461 -2.12 -0.35 29.26
C VAL A 461 -0.64 -0.72 29.16
N THR A 462 0.06 -0.65 30.31
CA THR A 462 1.42 -1.17 30.49
C THR A 462 1.43 -2.34 31.46
N LEU A 463 1.93 -3.50 31.05
CA LEU A 463 1.97 -4.72 31.87
C LEU A 463 3.27 -4.81 32.69
N GLY A 464 3.14 -5.03 34.00
CA GLY A 464 4.23 -5.37 34.93
C GLY A 464 4.64 -6.85 34.90
N THR A 465 5.65 -7.22 35.68
CA THR A 465 6.25 -8.56 35.69
C THR A 465 5.24 -9.62 36.11
N GLY A 466 5.07 -10.67 35.32
CA GLY A 466 4.13 -11.77 35.57
C GLY A 466 2.65 -11.35 35.56
N SER A 467 2.35 -10.11 35.17
CA SER A 467 0.97 -9.61 35.09
C SER A 467 0.22 -10.20 33.89
N ARG A 468 -1.10 -10.15 33.94
CA ARG A 468 -1.96 -10.65 32.86
C ARG A 468 -3.01 -9.63 32.46
N PHE A 469 -3.24 -9.52 31.17
CA PHE A 469 -4.30 -8.71 30.59
C PHE A 469 -5.17 -9.58 29.69
N GLU A 470 -6.45 -9.71 30.05
CA GLU A 470 -7.32 -10.75 29.50
C GLU A 470 -8.68 -10.20 29.07
N HIS A 471 -9.16 -10.64 27.90
CA HIS A 471 -10.55 -10.43 27.44
C HIS A 471 -11.02 -8.97 27.38
N CYS A 472 -10.14 -8.08 26.93
CA CYS A 472 -10.42 -6.65 26.77
C CYS A 472 -10.13 -6.19 25.34
N ARG A 473 -10.82 -5.12 24.92
CA ARG A 473 -10.41 -4.30 23.78
C ARG A 473 -9.55 -3.15 24.27
N THR A 474 -8.55 -2.75 23.48
CA THR A 474 -7.75 -1.54 23.75
C THR A 474 -7.77 -0.62 22.54
N ARG A 475 -7.85 0.69 22.79
CA ARG A 475 -7.60 1.74 21.79
C ARG A 475 -6.70 2.81 22.42
N GLY A 476 -5.77 3.38 21.66
CA GLY A 476 -4.79 4.33 22.22
C GLY A 476 -3.59 4.56 21.29
N GLY A 477 -2.67 5.44 21.66
CA GLY A 477 -1.39 5.66 20.96
C GLY A 477 -1.38 6.79 19.92
N GLY A 478 -2.44 7.59 19.90
CA GLY A 478 -2.54 8.80 19.09
C GLY A 478 -2.63 8.63 17.57
N ARG A 479 -2.56 9.75 16.84
CA ARG A 479 -2.63 9.75 15.37
C ARG A 479 -1.38 9.11 14.76
N ARG A 480 -1.57 8.20 13.79
CA ARG A 480 -0.48 7.56 13.06
C ARG A 480 0.29 8.61 12.24
N VAL A 481 1.62 8.61 12.37
CA VAL A 481 2.53 9.47 11.60
C VAL A 481 3.29 8.59 10.61
N GLY A 482 2.99 8.72 9.33
CA GLY A 482 3.61 7.93 8.27
C GLY A 482 3.45 6.42 8.48
N HIS A 483 4.56 5.69 8.39
CA HIS A 483 4.65 4.24 8.53
C HIS A 483 4.93 3.77 9.98
N LEU A 484 5.00 4.68 10.95
CA LEU A 484 5.37 4.33 12.32
C LEU A 484 4.27 3.53 13.01
N PRO A 485 4.63 2.48 13.79
CA PRO A 485 3.66 1.70 14.54
C PRO A 485 2.99 2.55 15.62
N ARG A 486 1.67 2.41 15.73
CA ARG A 486 0.84 3.02 16.78
C ARG A 486 0.69 2.03 17.92
N PHE A 487 1.30 2.28 19.08
CA PHE A 487 1.23 1.36 20.22
C PHE A 487 0.07 1.66 21.16
N SER A 488 -0.79 0.67 21.39
CA SER A 488 -1.89 0.77 22.37
C SER A 488 -1.65 -0.08 23.62
N VAL A 489 -0.78 -1.08 23.55
CA VAL A 489 -0.36 -1.90 24.70
C VAL A 489 1.16 -2.00 24.76
N ARG A 490 1.72 -1.93 25.98
CA ARG A 490 3.15 -2.11 26.25
C ARG A 490 3.36 -3.21 27.28
N VAL A 491 4.24 -4.17 27.00
CA VAL A 491 4.64 -5.22 27.92
C VAL A 491 6.02 -4.92 28.46
N ALA A 492 6.08 -4.31 29.64
CA ALA A 492 7.33 -3.85 30.24
C ALA A 492 7.98 -4.86 31.19
N GLY A 493 7.18 -5.72 31.83
CA GLY A 493 7.67 -6.69 32.80
C GLY A 493 7.83 -8.11 32.24
N ASP A 494 8.73 -8.87 32.87
CA ASP A 494 9.07 -10.22 32.43
C ASP A 494 7.91 -11.20 32.66
N GLY A 495 7.69 -12.14 31.73
CA GLY A 495 6.68 -13.19 31.86
C GLY A 495 5.23 -12.70 31.82
N ALA A 496 5.00 -11.44 31.46
CA ALA A 496 3.66 -10.87 31.31
C ALA A 496 2.91 -11.51 30.13
N THR A 497 1.58 -11.61 30.26
CA THR A 497 0.74 -12.34 29.31
C THR A 497 -0.47 -11.53 28.84
N ILE A 498 -0.75 -11.56 27.54
CA ILE A 498 -1.99 -11.04 26.91
C ILE A 498 -2.81 -12.23 26.40
N ILE A 499 -4.10 -12.30 26.75
CA ILE A 499 -4.98 -13.43 26.39
C ILE A 499 -6.35 -12.95 25.91
N GLY A 500 -6.78 -13.35 24.73
CA GLY A 500 -8.18 -13.12 24.31
C GLY A 500 -8.53 -11.65 24.12
N CYS A 501 -7.56 -10.79 23.81
CA CYS A 501 -7.76 -9.35 23.69
C CYS A 501 -7.86 -8.89 22.22
N ASP A 502 -8.57 -7.77 22.00
CA ASP A 502 -8.52 -7.01 20.73
C ASP A 502 -7.71 -5.74 20.90
N VAL A 503 -6.53 -5.69 20.30
CA VAL A 503 -5.62 -4.55 20.39
C VAL A 503 -5.76 -3.70 19.13
N VAL A 504 -6.44 -2.56 19.24
CA VAL A 504 -6.48 -1.58 18.16
C VAL A 504 -5.12 -0.88 18.10
N GLY A 505 -4.24 -1.35 17.21
CA GLY A 505 -2.85 -0.90 17.08
C GLY A 505 -1.84 -2.00 17.38
N HIS A 506 -0.62 -1.61 17.69
CA HIS A 506 0.53 -2.50 17.92
C HIS A 506 0.75 -2.76 19.41
N VAL A 507 1.39 -3.90 19.69
CA VAL A 507 1.92 -4.24 21.01
C VAL A 507 3.44 -4.03 21.02
N ALA A 508 3.93 -3.23 21.97
CA ALA A 508 5.36 -3.11 22.24
C ALA A 508 5.78 -4.12 23.31
N LEU A 509 6.85 -4.88 23.07
CA LEU A 509 7.40 -5.86 24.02
C LEU A 509 8.82 -5.43 24.43
N ASP A 510 8.96 -4.98 25.69
CA ASP A 510 10.27 -4.62 26.27
C ASP A 510 10.74 -5.63 27.34
N GLY A 511 9.80 -6.29 28.03
CA GLY A 511 10.10 -7.30 29.04
C GLY A 511 10.54 -8.63 28.43
N GLY A 512 11.24 -9.46 29.21
CA GLY A 512 11.68 -10.81 28.82
C GLY A 512 10.58 -11.86 28.95
N SER A 513 10.52 -12.85 28.06
CA SER A 513 9.56 -13.97 28.13
C SER A 513 8.06 -13.61 28.02
N PRO A 514 7.62 -12.58 27.24
CA PRO A 514 6.21 -12.26 27.13
C PRO A 514 5.44 -13.32 26.33
N ARG A 515 4.14 -13.40 26.59
CA ARG A 515 3.22 -14.35 25.94
C ARG A 515 1.99 -13.64 25.39
N ILE A 516 1.67 -13.84 24.12
CA ILE A 516 0.43 -13.35 23.49
C ILE A 516 -0.32 -14.56 22.97
N ILE A 517 -1.58 -14.72 23.41
CA ILE A 517 -2.37 -15.92 23.15
C ILE A 517 -3.75 -15.52 22.69
N SER A 518 -4.21 -16.08 21.57
CA SER A 518 -5.61 -15.92 21.13
C SER A 518 -6.07 -14.47 21.07
N SER A 519 -5.21 -13.56 20.61
CA SER A 519 -5.47 -12.12 20.59
C SER A 519 -5.38 -11.56 19.18
N THR A 520 -5.97 -10.39 18.96
CA THR A 520 -5.89 -9.65 17.70
C THR A 520 -5.09 -8.37 17.88
N ALA A 521 -4.27 -8.00 16.89
CA ALA A 521 -3.54 -6.73 16.89
C ALA A 521 -3.17 -6.27 15.47
N SER A 522 -2.73 -5.03 15.29
CA SER A 522 -2.10 -4.61 14.04
C SER A 522 -0.72 -5.24 13.84
N GLY A 523 0.05 -5.33 14.93
CA GLY A 523 1.33 -6.01 14.93
C GLY A 523 2.01 -6.01 16.30
N VAL A 524 3.19 -6.62 16.36
CA VAL A 524 4.03 -6.74 17.56
C VAL A 524 5.44 -6.27 17.21
N VAL A 525 6.00 -5.42 18.06
CA VAL A 525 7.39 -4.96 17.94
C VAL A 525 8.13 -5.31 19.23
N ALA A 526 9.27 -5.98 19.09
CA ALA A 526 10.08 -6.42 20.21
C ALA A 526 11.58 -6.23 19.93
N ALA A 527 12.32 -5.72 20.91
CA ALA A 527 13.76 -5.55 20.82
C ALA A 527 14.43 -5.99 22.12
N GLY A 528 15.32 -7.00 22.04
CA GLY A 528 16.04 -7.55 23.18
C GLY A 528 15.29 -8.47 24.17
N PRO A 529 14.07 -9.00 23.92
CA PRO A 529 13.47 -9.96 24.86
C PRO A 529 14.20 -11.31 24.80
N ASN A 530 14.29 -12.01 25.92
CA ASN A 530 14.96 -13.32 25.96
C ASN A 530 14.22 -14.38 25.12
N ARG A 531 12.93 -14.63 25.38
CA ARG A 531 12.08 -15.58 24.67
C ARG A 531 10.72 -14.93 24.44
N ILE A 532 10.02 -15.20 23.35
CA ILE A 532 8.65 -14.70 23.13
C ILE A 532 7.78 -15.88 22.70
N GLU A 533 6.54 -15.97 23.21
CA GLU A 533 5.54 -16.89 22.67
C GLU A 533 4.34 -16.11 22.14
N ILE A 534 4.09 -16.22 20.83
CA ILE A 534 2.89 -15.67 20.19
C ILE A 534 2.15 -16.85 19.55
N VAL A 535 0.94 -17.13 20.04
CA VAL A 535 0.23 -18.36 19.69
C VAL A 535 -1.25 -18.08 19.40
N ARG A 536 -1.79 -18.70 18.35
CA ARG A 536 -3.22 -18.61 17.97
C ARG A 536 -3.75 -17.18 17.81
N SER A 537 -2.91 -16.25 17.36
CA SER A 537 -3.25 -14.82 17.30
C SER A 537 -3.40 -14.35 15.85
N THR A 538 -4.17 -13.29 15.63
CA THR A 538 -4.47 -12.75 14.29
C THR A 538 -3.96 -11.33 14.17
N PHE A 539 -3.31 -11.01 13.05
CA PHE A 539 -2.71 -9.71 12.80
C PHE A 539 -3.19 -9.10 11.48
N GLY A 540 -3.44 -7.79 11.47
CA GLY A 540 -3.58 -7.00 10.23
C GLY A 540 -3.44 -5.49 10.48
N GLY A 541 -2.68 -4.67 9.76
CA GLY A 541 -1.88 -4.82 8.55
C GLY A 541 -2.32 -3.78 7.50
N ILE A 542 -1.54 -2.71 7.29
CA ILE A 542 -1.92 -1.63 6.35
C ILE A 542 -0.94 -1.37 5.19
N GLY A 543 -0.44 -2.44 4.58
CA GLY A 543 0.46 -2.45 3.41
C GLY A 543 1.90 -2.06 3.72
N THR A 544 2.12 -1.17 4.71
CA THR A 544 3.46 -0.77 5.18
C THR A 544 3.85 -1.39 6.52
N ASP A 545 2.88 -1.92 7.27
CA ASP A 545 3.12 -2.48 8.60
C ASP A 545 3.90 -3.81 8.53
N VAL A 546 4.56 -4.14 9.63
CA VAL A 546 5.12 -5.47 9.87
C VAL A 546 4.28 -6.16 10.95
N GLY A 547 3.84 -7.39 10.69
CA GLY A 547 2.99 -8.14 11.61
C GLY A 547 3.69 -8.45 12.93
N ILE A 548 4.84 -9.12 12.89
CA ILE A 548 5.70 -9.35 14.06
C ILE A 548 7.13 -8.98 13.68
N ALA A 549 7.72 -8.02 14.39
CA ALA A 549 9.13 -7.65 14.26
C ALA A 549 9.87 -7.94 15.57
N ILE A 550 10.88 -8.81 15.52
CA ILE A 550 11.70 -9.18 16.69
C ILE A 550 13.17 -8.96 16.36
N THR A 551 13.86 -8.19 17.20
CA THR A 551 15.31 -7.98 17.13
C THR A 551 16.00 -8.57 18.35
N GLY A 552 16.93 -9.50 18.11
CA GLY A 552 17.68 -10.22 19.15
C GLY A 552 16.84 -11.20 19.94
N GLY A 553 17.48 -11.90 20.88
CA GLY A 553 16.83 -12.91 21.73
C GLY A 553 16.98 -14.34 21.22
N ALA A 554 16.47 -15.30 21.99
CA ALA A 554 16.60 -16.72 21.72
C ALA A 554 15.35 -17.55 22.03
N GLY A 555 15.07 -18.56 21.20
CA GLY A 555 14.01 -19.54 21.46
C GLY A 555 12.58 -18.99 21.32
N HIS A 556 12.40 -17.96 20.48
CA HIS A 556 11.07 -17.40 20.18
C HIS A 556 10.17 -18.44 19.52
N LEU A 557 8.87 -18.38 19.79
CA LEU A 557 7.86 -19.24 19.20
C LEU A 557 6.73 -18.40 18.62
N ILE A 558 6.49 -18.54 17.32
CA ILE A 558 5.34 -17.98 16.62
C ILE A 558 4.56 -19.14 16.00
N ASP A 559 3.40 -19.45 16.57
CA ASP A 559 2.67 -20.70 16.29
C ASP A 559 1.19 -20.44 16.00
N SER A 560 0.69 -21.01 14.90
CA SER A 560 -0.74 -21.05 14.60
C SER A 560 -1.37 -19.65 14.51
N CYS A 561 -0.63 -18.66 14.02
CA CYS A 561 -1.09 -17.28 13.86
C CYS A 561 -1.55 -16.99 12.42
N GLU A 562 -2.37 -15.96 12.27
CA GLU A 562 -2.88 -15.50 10.98
C GLU A 562 -2.43 -14.06 10.70
N PHE A 563 -2.03 -13.78 9.46
CA PHE A 563 -1.53 -12.47 9.03
C PHE A 563 -2.19 -12.03 7.72
N GLU A 564 -2.64 -10.79 7.66
CA GLU A 564 -3.24 -10.20 6.46
C GLU A 564 -2.90 -8.71 6.33
N GLY A 565 -2.57 -8.29 5.11
CA GLY A 565 -2.42 -6.87 4.77
C GLY A 565 -1.09 -6.24 5.22
N HIS A 566 -0.09 -7.00 5.66
CA HIS A 566 1.22 -6.46 6.03
C HIS A 566 2.17 -6.33 4.83
N ARG A 567 3.19 -5.47 4.96
CA ARG A 567 4.38 -5.52 4.09
C ARG A 567 5.15 -6.82 4.32
N ALA A 568 5.37 -7.15 5.59
CA ALA A 568 5.98 -8.39 6.04
C ALA A 568 5.15 -8.98 7.17
N ALA A 569 4.84 -10.28 7.13
CA ALA A 569 4.13 -10.90 8.25
C ALA A 569 5.05 -11.10 9.46
N ILE A 570 6.24 -11.68 9.26
CA ILE A 570 7.20 -11.92 10.34
C ILE A 570 8.60 -11.49 9.90
N VAL A 571 9.26 -10.68 10.72
CA VAL A 571 10.66 -10.26 10.56
C VAL A 571 11.43 -10.57 11.84
N LEU A 572 12.46 -11.39 11.70
CA LEU A 572 13.43 -11.69 12.75
C LEU A 572 14.79 -11.11 12.37
N THR A 573 15.46 -10.44 13.30
CA THR A 573 16.80 -9.89 13.08
C THR A 573 17.72 -10.30 14.23
N GLY A 574 18.81 -11.01 13.93
CA GLY A 574 19.82 -11.39 14.93
C GLY A 574 19.30 -12.32 16.04
N THR A 575 18.32 -13.17 15.74
CA THR A 575 17.73 -14.10 16.74
C THR A 575 18.37 -15.48 16.68
N ILE A 576 18.30 -16.25 17.77
CA ILE A 576 18.90 -17.60 17.86
C ILE A 576 17.83 -18.63 18.23
N GLY A 577 17.70 -19.71 17.46
CA GLY A 577 16.84 -20.84 17.82
C GLY A 577 15.33 -20.53 17.78
N SER A 578 14.90 -19.60 16.93
CA SER A 578 13.49 -19.22 16.78
C SER A 578 12.71 -20.28 16.01
N THR A 579 11.45 -20.53 16.40
CA THR A 579 10.53 -21.45 15.71
C THR A 579 9.30 -20.71 15.21
N ILE A 580 9.05 -20.80 13.90
CA ILE A 580 7.87 -20.22 13.22
C ILE A 580 7.11 -21.36 12.55
N ARG A 581 5.92 -21.69 13.05
CA ARG A 581 5.19 -22.86 12.55
C ARG A 581 3.69 -22.72 12.46
N ALA A 582 3.10 -23.47 11.53
CA ALA A 582 1.65 -23.62 11.38
C ALA A 582 0.89 -22.29 11.19
N ASN A 583 1.56 -21.24 10.72
CA ASN A 583 0.95 -19.93 10.49
C ASN A 583 0.26 -19.88 9.12
N ARG A 584 -0.76 -19.04 8.99
CA ARG A 584 -1.37 -18.66 7.71
C ARG A 584 -1.02 -17.22 7.40
N ILE A 585 -0.37 -16.99 6.26
CA ILE A 585 0.25 -15.70 5.94
C ILE A 585 -0.21 -15.22 4.57
N ARG A 586 -0.72 -13.98 4.52
CA ARG A 586 -0.84 -13.16 3.31
C ARG A 586 -0.20 -11.81 3.54
N ALA A 587 0.93 -11.56 2.87
CA ALA A 587 1.70 -10.33 3.01
C ALA A 587 2.22 -9.89 1.65
N ARG A 588 2.50 -8.59 1.49
CA ARG A 588 2.87 -8.02 0.19
C ARG A 588 4.28 -8.41 -0.27
N TRP A 589 5.28 -8.23 0.61
CA TRP A 589 6.68 -8.47 0.27
C TRP A 589 7.16 -9.78 0.89
N TRP A 590 7.23 -9.85 2.22
CA TRP A 590 7.78 -11.02 2.89
C TRP A 590 6.72 -11.78 3.68
N GLY A 591 6.63 -13.09 3.48
CA GLY A 591 5.95 -13.95 4.43
C GLY A 591 6.76 -13.98 5.73
N ILE A 592 7.96 -14.54 5.66
CA ILE A 592 8.89 -14.63 6.78
C ILE A 592 10.27 -14.17 6.32
N SER A 593 10.86 -13.19 7.00
CA SER A 593 12.24 -12.74 6.79
C SER A 593 13.06 -12.99 8.04
N ALA A 594 14.20 -13.67 7.89
CA ALA A 594 15.16 -13.94 8.95
C ALA A 594 16.52 -13.37 8.53
N VAL A 595 16.92 -12.28 9.17
CA VAL A 595 18.14 -11.52 8.87
C VAL A 595 19.17 -11.77 9.96
N ASP A 596 20.35 -12.28 9.60
CA ASP A 596 21.45 -12.62 10.51
C ASP A 596 21.03 -13.53 11.67
N CYS A 597 20.08 -14.45 11.42
CA CYS A 597 19.57 -15.36 12.43
C CYS A 597 20.31 -16.70 12.44
N GLU A 598 20.41 -17.32 13.60
CA GLU A 598 21.00 -18.65 13.79
C GLU A 598 19.92 -19.67 14.17
N ALA A 599 19.98 -20.86 13.59
CA ALA A 599 19.12 -21.99 13.94
C ALA A 599 17.60 -21.68 13.91
N THR A 600 17.14 -20.93 12.91
CA THR A 600 15.71 -20.60 12.75
C THR A 600 14.96 -21.73 12.05
N ASP A 601 13.95 -22.28 12.73
CA ASP A 601 13.09 -23.36 12.23
C ASP A 601 11.77 -22.77 11.68
N ILE A 602 11.55 -22.85 10.37
CA ILE A 602 10.34 -22.38 9.65
C ILE A 602 9.60 -23.59 9.09
N ILE A 603 8.51 -23.99 9.76
CA ILE A 603 7.91 -25.32 9.58
C ILE A 603 6.39 -25.27 9.34
N GLY A 604 5.93 -25.83 8.23
CA GLY A 604 4.50 -26.11 8.06
C GLY A 604 3.60 -24.88 7.95
N ASN A 605 4.14 -23.76 7.48
CA ASN A 605 3.35 -22.53 7.28
C ASN A 605 2.63 -22.58 5.92
N ALA A 606 1.45 -21.97 5.84
CA ALA A 606 0.73 -21.71 4.60
C ALA A 606 0.91 -20.24 4.22
N ILE A 607 1.59 -19.97 3.11
CA ILE A 607 2.00 -18.61 2.70
C ILE A 607 1.45 -18.35 1.29
N GLU A 608 0.69 -17.29 1.12
CA GLU A 608 0.05 -16.97 -0.15
C GLU A 608 0.29 -15.51 -0.54
N SER A 609 0.42 -15.25 -1.84
CA SER A 609 0.44 -13.90 -2.42
C SER A 609 1.57 -12.98 -1.91
N THR A 610 2.77 -13.54 -1.71
CA THR A 610 3.97 -12.80 -1.28
C THR A 610 5.00 -12.65 -2.40
N MET A 611 5.77 -11.57 -2.39
CA MET A 611 7.00 -11.51 -3.21
C MET A 611 7.97 -12.64 -2.81
N ARG A 612 8.41 -12.68 -1.55
CA ARG A 612 9.23 -13.76 -0.98
C ARG A 612 8.46 -14.45 0.14
N ALA A 613 8.19 -15.74 -0.01
CA ALA A 613 7.49 -16.46 1.04
C ALA A 613 8.38 -16.68 2.27
N VAL A 614 9.62 -17.13 2.04
CA VAL A 614 10.66 -17.23 3.06
C VAL A 614 11.94 -16.58 2.53
N ASP A 615 12.54 -15.71 3.33
CA ASP A 615 13.79 -15.01 3.03
C ASP A 615 14.77 -15.23 4.18
N ILE A 616 15.90 -15.89 3.88
CA ILE A 616 17.01 -16.08 4.80
C ILE A 616 18.16 -15.24 4.29
N ASP A 617 18.44 -14.17 5.02
CA ASP A 617 19.42 -13.15 4.67
C ASP A 617 20.57 -13.23 5.68
N GLY A 618 21.73 -13.72 5.24
CA GLY A 618 22.82 -14.06 6.15
C GLY A 618 22.48 -15.19 7.13
N GLY A 619 23.20 -15.23 8.26
CA GLY A 619 22.97 -16.22 9.31
C GLY A 619 23.39 -17.67 8.98
N THR A 620 23.04 -18.60 9.87
CA THR A 620 23.42 -20.02 9.74
C THR A 620 22.36 -20.98 10.29
N GLU A 621 22.33 -22.21 9.78
CA GLU A 621 21.52 -23.33 10.30
C GLU A 621 20.01 -23.12 10.22
N ALA A 622 19.51 -22.28 9.30
CA ALA A 622 18.08 -22.14 9.05
C ALA A 622 17.50 -23.47 8.51
N ARG A 623 16.33 -23.89 9.03
CA ARG A 623 15.58 -25.04 8.51
C ARG A 623 14.23 -24.59 7.98
N VAL A 624 14.03 -24.68 6.68
CA VAL A 624 12.78 -24.32 6.00
C VAL A 624 12.13 -25.59 5.49
N THR A 625 11.11 -26.08 6.21
CA THR A 625 10.55 -27.41 5.91
C THR A 625 9.03 -27.47 5.92
N SER A 626 8.48 -28.31 5.04
CA SER A 626 7.04 -28.61 4.98
C SER A 626 6.12 -27.40 4.78
N ASN A 627 6.63 -26.26 4.30
CA ASN A 627 5.81 -25.08 4.05
C ASN A 627 5.05 -25.23 2.73
N ALA A 628 3.81 -24.74 2.68
CA ALA A 628 3.00 -24.65 1.48
C ALA A 628 2.95 -23.18 1.05
N VAL A 629 3.51 -22.88 -0.11
CA VAL A 629 3.52 -21.55 -0.70
C VAL A 629 2.71 -21.54 -1.98
N SER A 630 1.89 -20.51 -2.19
CA SER A 630 1.31 -20.27 -3.50
C SER A 630 1.22 -18.81 -3.93
N ASP A 631 1.10 -18.61 -5.24
CA ASP A 631 0.79 -17.31 -5.85
C ASP A 631 1.81 -16.21 -5.52
N GLY A 632 3.09 -16.58 -5.38
CA GLY A 632 4.17 -15.67 -5.01
C GLY A 632 5.28 -15.56 -6.07
N ASP A 633 6.26 -14.69 -5.84
CA ASP A 633 7.43 -14.60 -6.72
C ASP A 633 8.41 -15.75 -6.45
N SER A 634 8.89 -15.83 -5.20
CA SER A 634 9.89 -16.79 -4.74
C SER A 634 9.39 -17.61 -3.56
N GLY A 635 9.54 -18.95 -3.64
CA GLY A 635 9.18 -19.87 -2.55
C GLY A 635 10.14 -19.77 -1.35
N CYS A 636 11.45 -19.73 -1.62
CA CYS A 636 12.48 -19.52 -0.61
C CYS A 636 13.67 -18.78 -1.23
N VAL A 637 14.18 -17.77 -0.54
CA VAL A 637 15.41 -17.04 -0.91
C VAL A 637 16.47 -17.28 0.16
N LEU A 638 17.67 -17.67 -0.26
CA LEU A 638 18.88 -17.71 0.57
C LEU A 638 19.87 -16.69 0.00
N GLN A 639 20.27 -15.70 0.79
CA GLN A 639 21.15 -14.63 0.32
C GLN A 639 22.23 -14.22 1.32
N ASP A 640 23.19 -13.44 0.82
CA ASP A 640 24.18 -12.68 1.61
C ASP A 640 24.92 -13.52 2.68
N GLY A 641 25.41 -14.70 2.28
CA GLY A 641 26.20 -15.56 3.14
C GLY A 641 25.40 -16.53 4.03
N ALA A 642 24.07 -16.59 3.88
CA ALA A 642 23.25 -17.60 4.51
C ALA A 642 23.83 -19.00 4.29
N SER A 643 24.10 -19.75 5.36
CA SER A 643 24.86 -21.00 5.29
C SER A 643 24.32 -22.09 6.23
N ASN A 644 24.76 -23.32 5.99
CA ASN A 644 24.31 -24.55 6.64
C ASN A 644 22.78 -24.73 6.66
N ALA A 645 22.08 -24.18 5.67
CA ALA A 645 20.62 -24.22 5.64
C ALA A 645 20.08 -25.58 5.16
N GLU A 646 18.94 -26.01 5.70
CA GLU A 646 18.20 -27.21 5.28
C GLU A 646 16.83 -26.83 4.71
N ILE A 647 16.63 -27.04 3.42
CA ILE A 647 15.40 -26.69 2.70
C ILE A 647 14.71 -27.97 2.21
N GLY A 648 13.66 -28.44 2.87
CA GLY A 648 13.09 -29.73 2.47
C GLY A 648 11.61 -29.97 2.73
N GLY A 649 10.99 -30.77 1.84
CA GLY A 649 9.57 -31.12 1.94
C GLY A 649 8.61 -29.95 1.67
N ASN A 650 9.09 -28.83 1.13
CA ASN A 650 8.23 -27.68 0.83
C ASN A 650 7.44 -27.91 -0.46
N HIS A 651 6.27 -27.27 -0.55
CA HIS A 651 5.44 -27.27 -1.74
C HIS A 651 5.26 -25.84 -2.23
N TRP A 652 5.76 -25.54 -3.42
CA TRP A 652 5.71 -24.22 -4.06
C TRP A 652 4.84 -24.32 -5.32
N ALA A 653 3.65 -23.72 -5.27
CA ALA A 653 2.68 -23.76 -6.36
C ALA A 653 2.49 -22.38 -6.99
N ARG A 654 2.49 -22.26 -8.32
CA ARG A 654 2.30 -20.96 -9.00
C ARG A 654 3.27 -19.88 -8.50
N CYS A 655 4.50 -20.29 -8.20
CA CYS A 655 5.61 -19.39 -7.89
C CYS A 655 6.40 -19.12 -9.18
N ARG A 656 7.19 -18.04 -9.26
CA ARG A 656 8.15 -17.88 -10.35
C ARG A 656 9.37 -18.76 -10.14
N VAL A 657 9.95 -18.68 -8.94
CA VAL A 657 11.12 -19.43 -8.54
C VAL A 657 10.79 -20.25 -7.29
N GLY A 658 11.19 -21.53 -7.28
CA GLY A 658 11.06 -22.37 -6.09
C GLY A 658 12.05 -21.93 -5.00
N LEU A 659 13.33 -22.24 -5.22
CA LEU A 659 14.44 -21.83 -4.37
C LEU A 659 15.43 -20.96 -5.15
N LEU A 660 15.71 -19.75 -4.65
CA LEU A 660 16.75 -18.85 -5.15
C LEU A 660 17.86 -18.72 -4.11
N ALA A 661 19.04 -19.28 -4.39
CA ALA A 661 20.22 -19.16 -3.53
C ALA A 661 21.27 -18.27 -4.20
N TRP A 662 21.59 -17.11 -3.64
CA TRP A 662 22.46 -16.11 -4.27
C TRP A 662 23.50 -15.60 -3.27
N GLY A 663 24.80 -15.80 -3.52
CA GLY A 663 25.83 -15.55 -2.51
C GLY A 663 25.69 -16.41 -1.24
N ALA A 664 24.89 -17.49 -1.28
CA ALA A 664 24.69 -18.39 -0.16
C ALA A 664 25.88 -19.35 0.03
N GLY A 665 26.15 -19.73 1.29
CA GLY A 665 27.13 -20.74 1.65
C GLY A 665 26.65 -22.18 1.40
N GLU A 666 27.17 -23.15 2.16
CA GLU A 666 26.68 -24.54 2.07
C GLU A 666 25.18 -24.60 2.42
N PHE A 667 24.36 -25.25 1.60
CA PHE A 667 22.99 -25.58 1.95
C PHE A 667 22.62 -26.96 1.39
N ARG A 668 21.59 -27.57 1.96
CA ARG A 668 21.04 -28.85 1.50
C ARG A 668 19.58 -28.69 1.17
N GLN A 669 19.16 -29.36 0.11
CA GLN A 669 17.75 -29.45 -0.24
C GLN A 669 17.33 -30.88 -0.55
N ARG A 670 16.08 -31.21 -0.22
CA ARG A 670 15.50 -32.53 -0.48
C ARG A 670 13.98 -32.48 -0.54
N ASP A 671 13.38 -33.30 -1.38
CA ASP A 671 11.94 -33.56 -1.39
C ASP A 671 11.06 -32.29 -1.52
N ASN A 672 11.58 -31.20 -2.10
CA ASN A 672 10.77 -30.02 -2.43
C ASN A 672 9.98 -30.29 -3.71
N MET A 673 8.73 -29.83 -3.74
CA MET A 673 7.83 -29.99 -4.88
C MET A 673 7.47 -28.62 -5.44
N CYS A 674 7.76 -28.44 -6.73
CA CYS A 674 7.29 -27.29 -7.50
C CYS A 674 6.10 -27.71 -8.36
N ALA A 675 5.05 -26.90 -8.39
CA ALA A 675 3.87 -27.10 -9.22
C ALA A 675 3.53 -25.81 -9.97
N ASP A 676 3.31 -25.90 -11.28
CA ASP A 676 2.89 -24.77 -12.12
C ASP A 676 3.77 -23.53 -11.96
N LEU A 677 5.11 -23.70 -11.93
CA LEU A 677 6.01 -22.54 -11.90
C LEU A 677 5.81 -21.68 -13.15
N THR A 678 5.82 -20.36 -12.97
CA THR A 678 5.66 -19.43 -14.09
C THR A 678 6.91 -19.32 -14.96
N SER A 679 8.08 -19.71 -14.43
CA SER A 679 9.34 -19.81 -15.18
C SER A 679 9.81 -21.26 -15.25
N GLU A 680 9.90 -21.79 -16.47
CA GLU A 680 10.36 -23.17 -16.69
C GLU A 680 11.81 -23.34 -16.26
N GLY A 681 12.11 -24.43 -15.53
CA GLY A 681 13.46 -24.74 -15.06
C GLY A 681 13.95 -23.94 -13.86
N HIS A 682 13.11 -23.08 -13.26
CA HIS A 682 13.42 -22.26 -12.08
C HIS A 682 13.00 -22.94 -10.75
N ASP A 683 13.05 -24.28 -10.69
CA ASP A 683 12.81 -25.02 -9.45
C ASP A 683 13.85 -24.64 -8.38
N VAL A 684 15.11 -24.55 -8.81
CA VAL A 684 16.26 -24.19 -8.01
C VAL A 684 17.20 -23.35 -8.87
N VAL A 685 17.47 -22.13 -8.43
CA VAL A 685 18.44 -21.23 -9.04
C VAL A 685 19.57 -20.98 -8.05
N VAL A 686 20.81 -21.17 -8.50
CA VAL A 686 22.01 -20.88 -7.72
C VAL A 686 22.83 -19.81 -8.42
N GLY A 687 22.94 -18.67 -7.76
CA GLY A 687 23.73 -17.51 -8.15
C GLY A 687 25.18 -17.56 -7.68
N PRO A 688 26.00 -16.60 -8.14
CA PRO A 688 27.37 -16.44 -7.72
C PRO A 688 27.48 -15.97 -6.25
#